data_AF-A0A924NP16-F1
#
_entry.id   AF-A0A924NP16-F1
#
_cell.length_a   1.000
_cell.length_b   1.000
_cell.length_c   1.000
_cell.angle_alpha   90.00
_cell.angle_beta   90.00
_cell.angle_gamma   90.00
#
_symmetry.space_group_name_H-M   'P 1'
#
loop_
_entity.id
_entity.type
_entity.pdbx_description
1 polymer ?
#
loop_
_entity_poly.entity_id
_entity_poly.type
_entity_poly.pdbx_seq_one_letter_code
_entity_poly.pdbx_strand_id
1 'polypeptide(L)'
;ADASTGLFGTGSTSIRATQDLQIISGLPPLVREDDQFRAQITLRNTTQKAMKVLVSPRATLLNLGQQTIDIPAGEAKEVAWSVTAPAQLMQTRAEAILWEIEARDTLGGARDALKIRQRIIPAVPLTVQQATLVQVDGTFTLPVGPPADALPGRGGLRLALQPTLAEGLPGVRDWFANYPFACLEQKTSKAIGLRDAKLWQTVVALIPSYLDSDGLASYFPPRDGEANRGSDTLTAYLLAASDEAGGINPAFALSDEVRAPMERGLIAFVEGKIQREFWSPRKDLDVRKLAAIEALSCYGKAQGRMLGSITLAPNQWPTHAVIDWLNILKRVTDVPKRDERLAEAQHILRARLSFQGTKMVFSTEQDDYWWWLMHNGDDNTARLILAVLTDPAWKQDMGRLANGFIARQQHGAWSTTTANLWGGLALEKFSAQFEATPVAGVTKAALGTATASVDWSKVDRVPAADSPHQTTVFGAPATPGNLRNNRMYLPWSKDTLTVTQQGTGKPWLTLQSVAAIDLKAPFNAGYQIKKTIQPVEQAVKGQYTRGDVLRITLEVNASADMTWVAITDPVPGGATILGSGLGRDSEIASQGEKRSGSGWPAFEERSFESFRSYYEYLPKGVVKMEYTIRLNNVGDFALPPSRVEAMYAPEMFGEWPNARVTVGAAK
;
A
#
# COMPACT_ATOMS: atom_id res chain seq x y z
N ALA A 1 17.32 32.84 36.83
CA ALA A 1 15.93 32.35 36.71
C ALA A 1 15.96 30.94 37.27
N ASP A 2 15.91 30.82 38.60
CA ASP A 2 16.28 29.59 39.32
C ASP A 2 15.18 29.10 40.25
N ALA A 3 13.93 29.45 39.95
CA ALA A 3 12.76 29.01 40.70
C ALA A 3 12.08 27.85 39.96
N SER A 4 12.65 26.64 39.94
CA SER A 4 11.97 25.38 39.50
C SER A 4 12.76 24.07 39.68
N THR A 5 13.98 24.07 40.23
CA THR A 5 14.81 22.84 40.33
C THR A 5 14.31 21.77 41.30
N GLY A 6 13.30 22.06 42.13
CA GLY A 6 12.70 21.12 43.10
C GLY A 6 11.30 20.60 42.75
N LEU A 7 10.76 20.91 41.56
CA LEU A 7 9.40 20.51 41.15
C LEU A 7 9.36 19.27 40.26
N PHE A 8 10.51 18.63 40.01
CA PHE A 8 10.61 17.42 39.21
C PHE A 8 10.95 16.22 40.10
N GLY A 9 10.13 15.18 40.02
CA GLY A 9 10.34 13.92 40.72
C GLY A 9 9.72 12.77 39.96
N THR A 10 10.39 11.62 39.99
CA THR A 10 9.89 10.35 39.42
C THR A 10 9.53 9.41 40.54
N GLY A 11 8.31 8.86 40.50
CA GLY A 11 7.83 7.82 41.42
C GLY A 11 7.32 6.62 40.64
N SER A 12 7.60 5.42 41.14
CA SER A 12 7.07 4.18 40.58
C SER A 12 6.53 3.30 41.69
N THR A 13 5.43 2.60 41.43
CA THR A 13 4.89 1.54 42.28
C THR A 13 4.64 0.30 41.43
N SER A 14 4.72 -0.89 42.02
CA SER A 14 4.49 -2.16 41.34
C SER A 14 3.22 -2.81 41.87
N ILE A 15 2.27 -3.07 40.98
CA ILE A 15 1.03 -3.79 41.29
C ILE A 15 1.09 -5.16 40.61
N ARG A 16 0.91 -6.24 41.36
CA ARG A 16 0.79 -7.60 40.81
C ARG A 16 -0.68 -8.00 40.77
N ALA A 17 -1.24 -8.13 39.57
CA ALA A 17 -2.57 -8.68 39.35
C ALA A 17 -2.46 -10.15 38.91
N THR A 18 -3.25 -11.04 39.51
CA THR A 18 -3.30 -12.46 39.15
C THR A 18 -4.73 -12.95 39.21
N GLN A 19 -5.05 -13.96 38.40
CA GLN A 19 -6.27 -14.76 38.51
C GLN A 19 -5.88 -16.19 38.88
N ASP A 20 -6.75 -16.90 39.61
CA ASP A 20 -6.48 -18.26 40.06
C ASP A 20 -6.18 -19.24 38.91
N LEU A 21 -6.91 -19.08 37.81
CA LEU A 21 -6.69 -19.77 36.54
C LEU A 21 -6.44 -18.70 35.47
N GLN A 22 -5.42 -18.90 34.62
CA GLN A 22 -5.08 -17.97 33.54
C GLN A 22 -4.92 -18.72 32.22
N ILE A 23 -5.50 -18.18 31.15
CA ILE A 23 -5.28 -18.59 29.75
C ILE A 23 -4.26 -17.63 29.13
N ILE A 24 -3.18 -18.20 28.60
CA ILE A 24 -2.16 -17.47 27.84
C ILE A 24 -2.18 -17.99 26.41
N SER A 25 -2.38 -17.10 25.45
CA SER A 25 -2.37 -17.46 24.02
C SER A 25 -0.97 -17.85 23.55
N GLY A 26 -0.87 -18.98 22.86
CA GLY A 26 0.29 -19.33 22.01
C GLY A 26 -0.07 -19.37 20.52
N LEU A 27 -1.21 -18.76 20.14
CA LEU A 27 -1.65 -18.70 18.74
C LEU A 27 -0.75 -17.75 17.95
N PRO A 28 -0.38 -18.11 16.69
CA PRO A 28 0.34 -17.18 15.83
C PRO A 28 -0.56 -15.98 15.51
N PRO A 29 -0.06 -14.73 15.55
CA PRO A 29 -0.89 -13.54 15.27
C PRO A 29 -1.47 -13.51 13.85
N LEU A 30 -0.78 -14.17 12.92
CA LEU A 30 -1.11 -14.27 11.51
C LEU A 30 -0.86 -15.70 11.01
N VAL A 31 -1.77 -16.19 10.16
CA VAL A 31 -1.62 -17.42 9.38
C VAL A 31 -1.98 -17.15 7.92
N ARG A 32 -1.45 -17.96 7.02
CA ARG A 32 -1.86 -17.97 5.62
C ARG A 32 -2.90 -19.03 5.35
N GLU A 33 -3.68 -18.83 4.29
CA GLU A 33 -4.56 -19.86 3.75
C GLU A 33 -3.82 -21.18 3.59
N ASP A 34 -4.48 -22.27 4.00
CA ASP A 34 -3.94 -23.63 3.91
C ASP A 34 -2.68 -23.89 4.78
N ASP A 35 -2.31 -22.97 5.68
CA ASP A 35 -1.33 -23.26 6.73
C ASP A 35 -1.89 -24.32 7.68
N GLN A 36 -1.08 -25.32 8.02
CA GLN A 36 -1.41 -26.28 9.07
C GLN A 36 -0.64 -25.89 10.31
N PHE A 37 -1.29 -25.75 11.46
CA PHE A 37 -0.59 -25.34 12.68
C PHE A 37 -1.18 -25.98 13.94
N ARG A 38 -0.33 -26.09 14.97
CA ARG A 38 -0.73 -26.47 16.32
C ARG A 38 -1.24 -25.22 17.04
N ALA A 39 -2.55 -25.02 17.05
CA ALA A 39 -3.22 -23.97 17.80
C ALA A 39 -3.10 -24.28 19.30
N GLN A 40 -2.15 -23.61 19.98
CA GLN A 40 -1.79 -23.90 21.37
C GLN A 40 -2.17 -22.75 22.30
N ILE A 41 -2.58 -23.11 23.52
CA ILE A 41 -2.74 -22.21 24.66
C ILE A 41 -2.02 -22.81 25.87
N THR A 42 -1.63 -21.94 26.81
CA THR A 42 -1.11 -22.35 28.10
C THR A 42 -2.13 -22.01 29.18
N LEU A 43 -2.49 -23.00 29.99
CA LEU A 43 -3.31 -22.82 31.18
C LEU A 43 -2.41 -22.81 32.40
N ARG A 44 -2.51 -21.77 33.22
CA ARG A 44 -1.70 -21.63 34.43
C ARG A 44 -2.60 -21.61 35.65
N ASN A 45 -2.29 -22.48 36.61
CA ASN A 45 -2.89 -22.49 37.93
C ASN A 45 -1.98 -21.70 38.88
N THR A 46 -2.45 -20.57 39.41
CA THR A 46 -1.66 -19.76 40.36
C THR A 46 -1.97 -20.08 41.82
N THR A 47 -2.82 -21.08 42.08
CA THR A 47 -3.27 -21.46 43.42
C THR A 47 -2.41 -22.58 44.02
N GLN A 48 -2.63 -22.84 45.31
CA GLN A 48 -1.98 -23.92 46.06
C GLN A 48 -2.72 -25.26 45.97
N LYS A 49 -3.78 -25.37 45.16
CA LYS A 49 -4.57 -26.61 44.97
C LYS A 49 -4.50 -27.05 43.53
N ALA A 50 -4.50 -28.36 43.27
CA ALA A 50 -4.62 -28.89 41.92
C ALA A 50 -6.01 -28.54 41.33
N MET A 51 -6.06 -28.28 40.04
CA MET A 51 -7.28 -27.98 39.29
C MET A 51 -7.55 -29.07 38.24
N LYS A 52 -8.84 -29.32 37.95
CA LYS A 52 -9.25 -30.11 36.80
C LYS A 52 -10.03 -29.22 35.85
N VAL A 53 -9.35 -28.75 34.82
CA VAL A 53 -9.82 -27.67 33.96
C VAL A 53 -10.46 -28.25 32.69
N LEU A 54 -11.73 -27.93 32.47
CA LEU A 54 -12.42 -28.13 31.20
C LEU A 54 -12.17 -26.91 30.30
N VAL A 55 -11.68 -27.14 29.09
CA VAL A 55 -11.41 -26.12 28.08
C VAL A 55 -12.41 -26.26 26.95
N SER A 56 -13.14 -25.19 26.68
CA SER A 56 -14.16 -25.10 25.64
C SER A 56 -13.77 -24.06 24.59
N PRO A 57 -13.12 -24.49 23.49
CA PRO A 57 -12.78 -23.58 22.40
C PRO A 57 -13.97 -23.38 21.45
N ARG A 58 -14.09 -22.18 20.92
CA ARG A 58 -14.87 -21.86 19.72
C ARG A 58 -14.00 -21.03 18.80
N ALA A 59 -13.98 -21.40 17.53
CA ALA A 59 -13.28 -20.64 16.52
C ALA A 59 -14.13 -20.61 15.25
N THR A 60 -14.18 -19.45 14.60
CA THR A 60 -14.90 -19.30 13.34
C THR A 60 -14.30 -20.21 12.27
N LEU A 61 -15.15 -20.93 11.54
CA LEU A 61 -14.78 -21.87 10.47
C LEU A 61 -13.93 -23.09 10.89
N LEU A 62 -13.69 -23.28 12.19
CA LEU A 62 -12.95 -24.43 12.71
C LEU A 62 -13.84 -25.26 13.64
N ASN A 63 -13.75 -26.58 13.51
CA ASN A 63 -14.39 -27.50 14.45
C ASN A 63 -13.36 -27.97 15.49
N LEU A 64 -13.58 -27.62 16.76
CA LEU A 64 -12.64 -27.86 17.85
C LEU A 64 -13.34 -28.63 18.97
N GLY A 65 -12.75 -29.75 19.40
CA GLY A 65 -13.26 -30.55 20.52
C GLY A 65 -12.86 -29.95 21.86
N GLN A 66 -13.73 -30.11 22.87
CA GLN A 66 -13.38 -29.79 24.26
C GLN A 66 -12.26 -30.72 24.77
N GLN A 67 -11.42 -30.22 25.66
CA GLN A 67 -10.39 -31.01 26.33
C GLN A 67 -10.46 -30.77 27.84
N THR A 68 -10.18 -31.80 28.63
CA THR A 68 -10.05 -31.69 30.09
C THR A 68 -8.63 -32.03 30.49
N ILE A 69 -8.02 -31.20 31.34
CA ILE A 69 -6.64 -31.37 31.76
C ILE A 69 -6.48 -31.12 33.27
N ASP A 70 -5.67 -31.95 33.92
CA ASP A 70 -5.28 -31.75 35.30
C ASP A 70 -4.05 -30.84 35.38
N ILE A 71 -4.14 -29.78 36.18
CA ILE A 71 -3.09 -28.78 36.36
C ILE A 71 -2.70 -28.76 37.85
N PRO A 72 -1.50 -29.24 38.22
CA PRO A 72 -1.04 -29.18 39.61
C PRO A 72 -0.99 -27.74 40.15
N ALA A 73 -0.91 -27.63 41.47
CA ALA A 73 -0.78 -26.34 42.15
C ALA A 73 0.45 -25.57 41.65
N GLY A 74 0.27 -24.30 41.30
CA GLY A 74 1.35 -23.44 40.82
C GLY A 74 1.92 -23.77 39.42
N GLU A 75 1.43 -24.82 38.75
CA GLU A 75 1.94 -25.28 37.45
C GLU A 75 1.19 -24.68 36.25
N ALA A 76 1.75 -24.90 35.06
CA ALA A 76 1.10 -24.62 33.79
C ALA A 76 1.13 -25.85 32.87
N LYS A 77 0.09 -26.02 32.06
CA LYS A 77 0.00 -27.07 31.04
C LYS A 77 -0.42 -26.49 29.69
N GLU A 78 0.14 -27.04 28.62
CA GLU A 78 -0.28 -26.71 27.26
C GLU A 78 -1.50 -27.54 26.85
N VAL A 79 -2.45 -26.89 26.18
CA VAL A 79 -3.57 -27.53 25.48
C VAL A 79 -3.50 -27.09 24.02
N ALA A 80 -3.72 -28.02 23.10
CA ALA A 80 -3.59 -27.71 21.68
C ALA A 80 -4.52 -28.51 20.77
N TRP A 81 -4.78 -27.92 19.59
CA TRP A 81 -5.52 -28.53 18.48
C TRP A 81 -4.70 -28.40 17.19
N SER A 82 -4.67 -29.46 16.38
CA SER A 82 -4.13 -29.37 15.02
C SER A 82 -5.22 -28.80 14.12
N VAL A 83 -4.92 -27.67 13.49
CA VAL A 83 -5.89 -26.94 12.66
C VAL A 83 -5.29 -26.62 11.30
N THR A 84 -6.14 -26.55 10.29
CA THR A 84 -5.79 -25.99 8.97
C THR A 84 -6.46 -24.64 8.87
N ALA A 85 -5.69 -23.60 8.58
CA ALA A 85 -6.23 -22.28 8.31
C ALA A 85 -7.18 -22.37 7.12
N PRO A 86 -8.43 -21.88 7.25
CA PRO A 86 -9.39 -21.98 6.18
C PRO A 86 -8.87 -21.23 4.96
N ALA A 87 -8.91 -21.87 3.79
CA ALA A 87 -8.81 -21.12 2.54
C ALA A 87 -9.91 -20.07 2.54
N GLN A 88 -9.60 -18.84 2.14
CA GLN A 88 -10.62 -17.85 1.81
C GLN A 88 -11.25 -18.26 0.48
N LEU A 89 -12.02 -19.35 0.53
CA LEU A 89 -12.95 -19.68 -0.53
C LEU A 89 -13.92 -18.53 -0.60
N MET A 90 -14.22 -18.09 -1.81
CA MET A 90 -15.03 -16.90 -2.15
C MET A 90 -16.37 -16.71 -1.40
N GLN A 91 -16.81 -17.71 -0.64
CA GLN A 91 -18.03 -17.72 0.15
C GLN A 91 -17.80 -17.36 1.63
N THR A 92 -16.58 -17.50 2.16
CA THR A 92 -16.24 -17.21 3.58
C THR A 92 -15.64 -15.81 3.71
N ARG A 93 -16.43 -14.87 4.27
CA ARG A 93 -16.03 -13.47 4.51
C ARG A 93 -15.01 -13.28 5.65
N ALA A 94 -14.30 -14.34 6.05
CA ALA A 94 -13.49 -14.34 7.26
C ALA A 94 -12.03 -13.95 6.96
N GLU A 95 -11.69 -12.69 7.19
CA GLU A 95 -10.30 -12.17 7.20
C GLU A 95 -9.53 -12.58 8.45
N ALA A 96 -10.21 -13.19 9.41
CA ALA A 96 -9.65 -13.59 10.67
C ALA A 96 -10.40 -14.79 11.24
N ILE A 97 -9.66 -15.61 11.98
CA ILE A 97 -10.24 -16.58 12.90
C ILE A 97 -10.49 -15.83 14.21
N LEU A 98 -11.76 -15.69 14.57
CA LEU A 98 -12.20 -15.23 15.88
C LEU A 98 -12.22 -16.42 16.82
N TRP A 99 -11.32 -16.41 17.79
CA TRP A 99 -11.19 -17.40 18.85
C TRP A 99 -11.90 -16.91 20.10
N GLU A 100 -12.72 -17.78 20.69
CA GLU A 100 -13.28 -17.62 22.03
C GLU A 100 -12.96 -18.89 22.81
N ILE A 101 -12.15 -18.77 23.85
CA ILE A 101 -11.67 -19.90 24.64
C ILE A 101 -12.12 -19.69 26.07
N GLU A 102 -12.91 -20.62 26.60
CA GLU A 102 -13.31 -20.65 28.00
C GLU A 102 -12.60 -21.79 28.72
N ALA A 103 -12.03 -21.51 29.89
CA ALA A 103 -11.44 -22.52 30.76
C ALA A 103 -12.12 -22.46 32.13
N ARG A 104 -12.54 -23.61 32.64
CA ARG A 104 -13.21 -23.72 33.94
C ARG A 104 -12.65 -24.86 34.75
N ASP A 105 -12.18 -24.57 35.95
CA ASP A 105 -11.87 -25.60 36.95
C ASP A 105 -13.17 -26.20 37.48
N THR A 106 -13.31 -27.51 37.29
CA THR A 106 -14.47 -28.30 37.70
C THR A 106 -14.45 -28.64 39.20
N LEU A 107 -13.31 -28.46 39.87
CA LEU A 107 -13.15 -28.72 41.31
C LEU A 107 -13.36 -27.48 42.17
N GLY A 108 -12.67 -26.38 41.86
CA GLY A 108 -12.67 -25.13 42.63
C GLY A 108 -13.48 -23.99 42.01
N GLY A 109 -14.02 -24.16 40.80
CA GLY A 109 -14.88 -23.17 40.14
C GLY A 109 -14.16 -21.96 39.55
N ALA A 110 -12.83 -21.88 39.66
CA ALA A 110 -12.02 -20.86 38.98
C ALA A 110 -12.26 -20.89 37.47
N ARG A 111 -12.25 -19.72 36.82
CA ARG A 111 -12.52 -19.60 35.39
C ARG A 111 -11.72 -18.48 34.78
N ASP A 112 -11.43 -18.63 33.49
CA ASP A 112 -10.90 -17.56 32.66
C ASP A 112 -11.47 -17.70 31.24
N ALA A 113 -11.48 -16.60 30.49
CA ALA A 113 -11.97 -16.56 29.12
C ALA A 113 -11.14 -15.59 28.28
N LEU A 114 -10.81 -16.00 27.06
CA LEU A 114 -9.95 -15.25 26.16
C LEU A 114 -10.58 -15.13 24.78
N LYS A 115 -10.66 -13.91 24.26
CA LYS A 115 -11.05 -13.62 22.87
C LYS A 115 -9.87 -13.10 22.07
N ILE A 116 -9.63 -13.68 20.90
CA ILE A 116 -8.50 -13.31 20.02
C ILE A 116 -8.97 -13.22 18.58
N ARG A 117 -8.52 -12.19 17.88
CA ARG A 117 -8.65 -12.07 16.43
C ARG A 117 -7.30 -12.45 15.79
N GLN A 118 -7.24 -13.59 15.12
CA GLN A 118 -6.06 -14.06 14.39
C GLN A 118 -6.23 -13.76 12.90
N ARG A 119 -5.31 -13.00 12.28
CA ARG A 119 -5.44 -12.59 10.88
C ARG A 119 -5.17 -13.76 9.92
N ILE A 120 -5.97 -13.88 8.87
CA ILE A 120 -5.76 -14.81 7.75
C ILE A 120 -5.42 -13.99 6.50
N ILE A 121 -4.36 -14.37 5.80
CA ILE A 121 -3.97 -13.76 4.51
C ILE A 121 -3.76 -14.86 3.45
N PRO A 122 -3.90 -14.55 2.14
CA PRO A 122 -3.64 -15.55 1.09
C PRO A 122 -2.15 -15.92 1.03
N ALA A 123 -1.87 -17.21 0.80
CA ALA A 123 -0.52 -17.68 0.47
C ALA A 123 -0.11 -17.27 -0.95
N VAL A 124 -1.04 -17.39 -1.90
CA VAL A 124 -0.92 -16.92 -3.28
C VAL A 124 -2.06 -15.91 -3.51
N PRO A 125 -1.79 -14.60 -3.50
CA PRO A 125 -2.84 -13.59 -3.57
C PRO A 125 -3.52 -13.60 -4.95
N LEU A 126 -4.81 -13.26 -4.96
CA LEU A 126 -5.51 -12.90 -6.20
C LEU A 126 -4.95 -11.58 -6.72
N THR A 127 -4.32 -11.63 -7.88
CA THR A 127 -3.77 -10.44 -8.55
C THR A 127 -4.53 -10.18 -9.83
N VAL A 128 -4.60 -8.90 -10.22
CA VAL A 128 -5.24 -8.50 -11.48
C VAL A 128 -4.29 -8.83 -12.62
N GLN A 129 -4.78 -9.62 -13.58
CA GLN A 129 -4.00 -10.12 -14.71
C GLN A 129 -4.22 -9.26 -15.96
N GLN A 130 -5.41 -8.70 -16.08
CA GLN A 130 -5.78 -7.75 -17.12
C GLN A 130 -6.95 -6.92 -16.61
N ALA A 131 -7.01 -5.66 -16.99
CA ALA A 131 -8.19 -4.84 -16.75
C ALA A 131 -8.51 -3.95 -17.94
N THR A 132 -9.79 -3.63 -18.06
CA THR A 132 -10.34 -2.80 -19.13
C THR A 132 -11.39 -1.87 -18.53
N LEU A 133 -11.29 -0.57 -18.83
CA LEU A 133 -12.31 0.42 -18.51
C LEU A 133 -12.98 0.86 -19.81
N VAL A 134 -14.28 0.60 -19.94
CA VAL A 134 -15.07 0.89 -21.15
C VAL A 134 -16.43 1.44 -20.79
N GLN A 135 -16.98 2.30 -21.65
CA GLN A 135 -18.37 2.73 -21.53
C GLN A 135 -19.28 1.72 -22.22
N VAL A 136 -20.31 1.21 -21.53
CA VAL A 136 -21.26 0.23 -22.05
C VAL A 136 -22.40 0.96 -22.75
N ASP A 137 -22.33 1.03 -24.07
CA ASP A 137 -23.40 1.53 -24.94
C ASP A 137 -24.11 0.36 -25.61
N GLY A 138 -25.25 -0.05 -25.06
CA GLY A 138 -25.95 -1.26 -25.49
C GLY A 138 -25.25 -2.54 -25.01
N THR A 139 -24.52 -3.23 -25.89
CA THR A 139 -23.85 -4.52 -25.58
C THR A 139 -22.35 -4.46 -25.83
N PHE A 140 -21.58 -4.87 -24.81
CA PHE A 140 -20.14 -5.08 -24.85
C PHE A 140 -19.82 -6.57 -24.84
N THR A 141 -18.88 -7.02 -25.66
CA THR A 141 -18.42 -8.42 -25.69
C THR A 141 -16.90 -8.52 -25.64
N LEU A 142 -16.40 -9.55 -24.94
CA LEU A 142 -14.96 -9.80 -24.83
C LEU A 142 -14.69 -11.31 -24.68
N PRO A 143 -13.86 -11.93 -25.53
CA PRO A 143 -13.37 -13.28 -25.30
C PRO A 143 -12.49 -13.34 -24.06
N VAL A 144 -12.74 -14.30 -23.17
CA VAL A 144 -12.03 -14.42 -21.89
C VAL A 144 -11.75 -15.89 -21.54
N GLY A 145 -10.73 -16.11 -20.72
CA GLY A 145 -10.40 -17.42 -20.19
C GLY A 145 -9.43 -17.32 -19.03
N PRO A 146 -9.34 -18.36 -18.18
CA PRO A 146 -8.38 -18.37 -17.09
C PRO A 146 -6.95 -18.24 -17.62
N PRO A 147 -6.09 -17.42 -17.00
CA PRO A 147 -4.67 -17.37 -17.30
C PRO A 147 -4.01 -18.75 -17.19
N ALA A 148 -2.91 -18.96 -17.90
CA ALA A 148 -2.08 -20.13 -17.72
C ALA A 148 -1.61 -20.21 -16.26
N ASP A 149 -1.51 -21.43 -15.72
CA ASP A 149 -1.07 -21.71 -14.34
C ASP A 149 -1.92 -21.10 -13.21
N ALA A 150 -3.09 -20.52 -13.52
CA ALA A 150 -4.03 -20.07 -12.49
C ALA A 150 -4.50 -21.25 -11.63
N LEU A 151 -4.48 -21.06 -10.30
CA LEU A 151 -4.95 -22.08 -9.36
C LEU A 151 -6.45 -22.37 -9.59
N PRO A 152 -6.85 -23.65 -9.76
CA PRO A 152 -8.24 -24.01 -10.01
C PRO A 152 -9.18 -23.47 -8.93
N GLY A 153 -10.30 -22.87 -9.34
CA GLY A 153 -11.30 -22.30 -8.43
C GLY A 153 -10.90 -21.00 -7.74
N ARG A 154 -9.67 -20.48 -7.96
CA ARG A 154 -9.22 -19.19 -7.42
C ARG A 154 -9.15 -18.11 -8.51
N GLY A 155 -10.19 -17.27 -8.55
CA GLY A 155 -10.28 -16.13 -9.46
C GLY A 155 -11.39 -16.24 -10.49
N GLY A 156 -11.51 -15.20 -11.31
CA GLY A 156 -12.62 -15.02 -12.25
C GLY A 156 -12.62 -13.60 -12.83
N LEU A 157 -13.78 -13.19 -13.32
CA LEU A 157 -14.02 -11.84 -13.81
C LEU A 157 -14.74 -11.01 -12.77
N ARG A 158 -14.13 -9.88 -12.42
CA ARG A 158 -14.73 -8.84 -11.60
C ARG A 158 -15.24 -7.74 -12.51
N LEU A 159 -16.50 -7.37 -12.31
CA LEU A 159 -17.12 -6.26 -13.02
C LEU A 159 -17.60 -5.25 -12.00
N ALA A 160 -17.21 -3.98 -12.19
CA ALA A 160 -17.69 -2.88 -11.37
C ALA A 160 -18.24 -1.80 -12.29
N LEU A 161 -19.45 -1.32 -11.98
CA LEU A 161 -20.16 -0.35 -12.79
C LEU A 161 -20.21 1.01 -12.09
N GLN A 162 -19.96 2.07 -12.83
CA GLN A 162 -20.10 3.45 -12.37
C GLN A 162 -21.01 4.20 -13.34
N PRO A 163 -21.87 5.12 -12.85
CA PRO A 163 -22.65 5.95 -13.75
C PRO A 163 -21.78 7.03 -14.42
N THR A 164 -20.71 7.48 -13.75
CA THR A 164 -19.73 8.47 -14.24
C THR A 164 -18.32 8.12 -13.76
N LEU A 165 -17.27 8.67 -14.37
CA LEU A 165 -15.88 8.49 -13.93
C LEU A 165 -15.59 9.14 -12.55
N ALA A 166 -16.31 10.21 -12.19
CA ALA A 166 -16.22 10.85 -10.86
C ALA A 166 -16.66 9.92 -9.72
N GLU A 167 -17.51 8.94 -10.01
CA GLU A 167 -18.04 8.00 -9.03
C GLU A 167 -17.04 6.88 -8.68
N GLY A 168 -15.83 6.97 -9.25
CA GLY A 168 -14.63 6.31 -8.77
C GLY A 168 -13.96 5.41 -9.80
N LEU A 169 -12.75 4.96 -9.43
CA LEU A 169 -11.94 4.02 -10.20
C LEU A 169 -11.70 2.77 -9.33
N PRO A 170 -12.56 1.73 -9.41
CA PRO A 170 -12.46 0.57 -8.51
C PRO A 170 -11.12 -0.13 -8.57
N GLY A 171 -10.51 -0.22 -9.76
CA GLY A 171 -9.19 -0.81 -9.93
C GLY A 171 -8.10 -0.05 -9.17
N VAL A 172 -8.06 1.28 -9.32
CA VAL A 172 -7.14 2.18 -8.59
C VAL A 172 -7.39 2.11 -7.08
N ARG A 173 -8.65 2.10 -6.66
CA ARG A 173 -9.02 2.01 -5.24
C ARG A 173 -8.56 0.70 -4.61
N ASP A 174 -8.76 -0.42 -5.31
CA ASP A 174 -8.31 -1.72 -4.85
C ASP A 174 -6.77 -1.82 -4.83
N TRP A 175 -6.12 -1.20 -5.82
CA TRP A 175 -4.67 -1.07 -5.86
C TRP A 175 -4.14 -0.32 -4.63
N PHE A 176 -4.72 0.84 -4.28
CA PHE A 176 -4.33 1.59 -3.08
C PHE A 176 -4.54 0.78 -1.80
N ALA A 177 -5.67 0.08 -1.67
CA ALA A 177 -5.96 -0.72 -0.49
C ALA A 177 -4.91 -1.83 -0.27
N ASN A 178 -4.49 -2.48 -1.34
CA ASN A 178 -3.50 -3.55 -1.33
C ASN A 178 -2.05 -3.06 -1.35
N TYR A 179 -1.80 -1.77 -1.59
CA TYR A 179 -0.45 -1.22 -1.67
C TYR A 179 0.28 -1.40 -0.33
N PRO A 180 1.44 -2.11 -0.31
CA PRO A 180 2.01 -2.67 0.92
C PRO A 180 2.98 -1.75 1.65
N PHE A 181 3.42 -0.66 1.00
CA PHE A 181 4.46 0.22 1.51
C PHE A 181 3.89 1.42 2.26
N ALA A 182 4.67 1.98 3.17
CA ALA A 182 4.19 2.88 4.22
C ALA A 182 5.01 4.17 4.38
N CYS A 183 5.77 4.61 3.38
CA CYS A 183 6.43 5.91 3.43
C CYS A 183 5.40 7.05 3.41
N LEU A 184 5.81 8.26 3.79
CA LEU A 184 4.89 9.41 3.93
C LEU A 184 4.16 9.75 2.63
N GLU A 185 4.86 9.74 1.50
CA GLU A 185 4.25 9.91 0.17
C GLU A 185 3.09 8.93 -0.04
N GLN A 186 3.34 7.65 0.24
CA GLN A 186 2.40 6.57 -0.03
C GLN A 186 1.21 6.61 0.91
N LYS A 187 1.43 6.96 2.18
CA LYS A 187 0.37 7.20 3.16
C LYS A 187 -0.54 8.34 2.71
N THR A 188 0.03 9.46 2.25
CA THR A 188 -0.72 10.59 1.69
C THR A 188 -1.51 10.16 0.46
N SER A 189 -0.86 9.54 -0.52
CA SER A 189 -1.46 9.07 -1.77
C SER A 189 -2.59 8.08 -1.54
N LYS A 190 -2.39 7.13 -0.62
CA LYS A 190 -3.41 6.14 -0.24
C LYS A 190 -4.59 6.78 0.47
N ALA A 191 -4.36 7.68 1.43
CA ALA A 191 -5.44 8.35 2.16
C ALA A 191 -6.34 9.18 1.24
N ILE A 192 -5.71 10.05 0.43
CA ILE A 192 -6.44 10.93 -0.49
C ILE A 192 -7.05 10.11 -1.64
N GLY A 193 -6.29 9.16 -2.21
CA GLY A 193 -6.72 8.30 -3.32
C GLY A 193 -7.92 7.40 -2.97
N LEU A 194 -8.02 6.95 -1.71
CA LEU A 194 -9.19 6.22 -1.20
C LEU A 194 -10.36 7.13 -0.79
N ARG A 195 -10.18 8.45 -0.87
CA ARG A 195 -11.11 9.47 -0.36
C ARG A 195 -11.43 9.23 1.13
N ASP A 196 -10.46 8.76 1.90
CA ASP A 196 -10.62 8.46 3.32
C ASP A 196 -10.10 9.64 4.16
N ALA A 197 -11.01 10.56 4.48
CA ALA A 197 -10.69 11.72 5.30
C ALA A 197 -10.17 11.34 6.70
N LYS A 198 -10.63 10.22 7.29
CA LYS A 198 -10.19 9.79 8.62
C LYS A 198 -8.76 9.25 8.58
N LEU A 199 -8.44 8.46 7.56
CA LEU A 199 -7.08 8.02 7.30
C LEU A 199 -6.18 9.22 7.03
N TRP A 200 -6.64 10.19 6.25
CA TRP A 200 -5.90 11.43 6.00
C TRP A 200 -5.59 12.21 7.27
N GLN A 201 -6.55 12.40 8.18
CA GLN A 201 -6.28 13.08 9.46
C GLN A 201 -5.23 12.34 10.31
N THR A 202 -5.16 11.01 10.20
CA THR A 202 -4.10 10.22 10.85
C THR A 202 -2.73 10.52 10.22
N VAL A 203 -2.66 10.69 8.90
CA VAL A 203 -1.44 11.10 8.19
C VAL A 203 -1.04 12.52 8.58
N VAL A 204 -1.97 13.47 8.60
CA VAL A 204 -1.73 14.88 8.99
C VAL A 204 -1.16 14.96 10.40
N ALA A 205 -1.70 14.19 11.35
CA ALA A 205 -1.18 14.12 12.71
C ALA A 205 0.24 13.55 12.81
N LEU A 206 0.67 12.77 11.81
CA LEU A 206 2.03 12.22 11.73
C LEU A 206 3.00 13.16 11.03
N ILE A 207 2.57 14.02 10.10
CA ILE A 207 3.48 14.89 9.31
C ILE A 207 4.53 15.61 10.19
N PRO A 208 4.19 16.22 11.34
CA PRO A 208 5.19 16.90 12.17
C PRO A 208 6.36 16.00 12.60
N SER A 209 6.16 14.69 12.80
CA SER A 209 7.24 13.77 13.15
C SER A 209 8.07 13.29 11.97
N TYR A 210 7.72 13.72 10.75
CA TYR A 210 8.47 13.44 9.52
C TYR A 210 9.22 14.68 9.02
N LEU A 211 9.01 15.86 9.60
CA LEU A 211 9.71 17.07 9.21
C LEU A 211 11.10 17.12 9.87
N ASP A 212 12.11 17.50 9.10
CA ASP A 212 13.41 17.90 9.65
C ASP A 212 13.33 19.28 10.31
N SER A 213 14.43 19.74 10.94
CA SER A 213 14.41 21.03 11.65
C SER A 213 14.27 22.23 10.71
N ASP A 214 14.45 22.05 9.41
CA ASP A 214 14.26 23.08 8.39
C ASP A 214 12.80 23.11 7.87
N GLY A 215 11.97 22.16 8.29
CA GLY A 215 10.58 22.03 7.88
C GLY A 215 10.36 21.21 6.62
N LEU A 216 11.38 20.54 6.09
CA LEU A 216 11.25 19.67 4.92
C LEU A 216 10.91 18.24 5.34
N ALA A 217 9.98 17.61 4.62
CA ALA A 217 9.47 16.28 4.92
C ALA A 217 10.43 15.17 4.50
N SER A 218 10.57 14.16 5.35
CA SER A 218 11.30 12.91 5.07
C SER A 218 10.33 11.80 4.68
N TYR A 219 10.78 10.81 3.89
CA TYR A 219 9.93 9.68 3.48
C TYR A 219 9.60 8.74 4.65
N PHE A 220 10.54 8.60 5.58
CA PHE A 220 10.38 7.91 6.86
C PHE A 220 10.75 8.90 7.99
N PRO A 221 10.28 8.67 9.23
CA PRO A 221 10.61 9.56 10.35
C PRO A 221 12.13 9.65 10.54
N PRO A 222 12.71 10.87 10.59
CA PRO A 222 14.14 11.02 10.89
C PRO A 222 14.45 10.49 12.29
N ARG A 223 15.64 9.93 12.49
CA ARG A 223 16.09 9.48 13.81
C ARG A 223 16.72 10.64 14.58
N ASP A 224 16.64 10.60 15.91
CA ASP A 224 17.30 11.58 16.77
C ASP A 224 18.80 11.64 16.46
N GLY A 225 19.30 12.84 16.18
CA GLY A 225 20.71 13.08 15.84
C GLY A 225 21.09 12.88 14.37
N GLU A 226 20.15 12.52 13.49
CA GLU A 226 20.38 12.55 12.04
C GLU A 226 20.46 13.98 11.50
N ALA A 227 21.25 14.18 10.44
CA ALA A 227 21.34 15.46 9.76
C ALA A 227 20.01 15.82 9.08
N ASN A 228 19.74 17.12 8.90
CA ASN A 228 18.58 17.60 8.14
C ASN A 228 18.68 17.15 6.68
N ARG A 229 17.95 16.09 6.34
CA ARG A 229 17.88 15.52 4.99
C ARG A 229 16.45 15.45 4.44
N GLY A 230 15.53 16.27 4.95
CA GLY A 230 14.18 16.37 4.41
C GLY A 230 14.20 16.69 2.92
N SER A 231 13.29 16.06 2.17
CA SER A 231 13.20 16.12 0.71
C SER A 231 12.33 17.29 0.27
N ASP A 232 12.90 18.20 -0.50
CA ASP A 232 12.17 19.27 -1.19
C ASP A 232 11.11 18.72 -2.15
N THR A 233 11.41 17.63 -2.86
CA THR A 233 10.50 17.01 -3.83
C THR A 233 9.29 16.38 -3.12
N LEU A 234 9.50 15.63 -2.03
CA LEU A 234 8.40 15.11 -1.22
C LEU A 234 7.57 16.24 -0.61
N THR A 235 8.22 17.29 -0.10
CA THR A 235 7.53 18.42 0.53
C THR A 235 6.65 19.15 -0.49
N ALA A 236 7.17 19.40 -1.69
CA ALA A 236 6.39 19.98 -2.79
C ALA A 236 5.20 19.09 -3.18
N TYR A 237 5.40 17.77 -3.24
CA TYR A 237 4.33 16.81 -3.52
C TYR A 237 3.20 16.86 -2.48
N LEU A 238 3.51 16.85 -1.19
CA LEU A 238 2.51 16.89 -0.11
C LEU A 238 1.65 18.15 -0.19
N LEU A 239 2.28 19.30 -0.44
CA LEU A 239 1.61 20.59 -0.62
C LEU A 239 0.72 20.59 -1.88
N ALA A 240 1.27 20.23 -3.04
CA ALA A 240 0.51 20.25 -4.29
C ALA A 240 -0.68 19.25 -4.29
N ALA A 241 -0.46 18.03 -3.78
CA ALA A 241 -1.49 17.00 -3.75
C ALA A 241 -2.64 17.34 -2.78
N SER A 242 -2.32 17.90 -1.61
CA SER A 242 -3.33 18.29 -0.62
C SER A 242 -4.11 19.54 -1.02
N ASP A 243 -3.49 20.50 -1.73
CA ASP A 243 -4.20 21.63 -2.33
C ASP A 243 -5.21 21.16 -3.39
N GLU A 244 -4.76 20.34 -4.34
CA GLU A 244 -5.61 19.84 -5.43
C GLU A 244 -6.80 19.05 -4.89
N ALA A 245 -6.55 18.17 -3.90
CA ALA A 245 -7.60 17.41 -3.22
C ALA A 245 -8.50 18.28 -2.35
N GLY A 246 -7.94 19.28 -1.66
CA GLY A 246 -8.66 20.26 -0.84
C GLY A 246 -9.66 21.09 -1.66
N GLY A 247 -9.30 21.40 -2.92
CA GLY A 247 -10.19 22.06 -3.88
C GLY A 247 -11.41 21.22 -4.31
N ILE A 248 -11.36 19.90 -4.13
CA ILE A 248 -12.50 18.99 -4.36
C ILE A 248 -13.27 18.78 -3.05
N ASN A 249 -12.56 18.46 -1.97
CA ASN A 249 -13.13 18.25 -0.65
C ASN A 249 -12.24 18.91 0.43
N PRO A 250 -12.74 19.93 1.15
CA PRO A 250 -11.97 20.66 2.17
C PRO A 250 -11.39 19.79 3.29
N ALA A 251 -11.92 18.58 3.51
CA ALA A 251 -11.39 17.64 4.51
C ALA A 251 -9.95 17.19 4.20
N PHE A 252 -9.47 17.33 2.96
CA PHE A 252 -8.10 17.01 2.55
C PHE A 252 -7.13 18.20 2.64
N ALA A 253 -7.62 19.41 2.91
CA ALA A 253 -6.76 20.58 3.05
C ALA A 253 -5.87 20.47 4.30
N LEU A 254 -4.62 20.92 4.17
CA LEU A 254 -3.70 21.04 5.30
C LEU A 254 -4.03 22.27 6.14
N SER A 255 -4.00 22.12 7.47
CA SER A 255 -4.05 23.26 8.39
C SER A 255 -2.79 24.10 8.29
N ASP A 256 -2.88 25.39 8.63
CA ASP A 256 -1.74 26.31 8.63
C ASP A 256 -0.59 25.83 9.53
N GLU A 257 -0.90 25.17 10.65
CA GLU A 257 0.10 24.62 11.59
C GLU A 257 1.00 23.59 10.93
N VAL A 258 0.43 22.68 10.14
CA VAL A 258 1.19 21.63 9.43
C VAL A 258 1.80 22.18 8.14
N ARG A 259 1.11 23.10 7.46
CA ARG A 259 1.52 23.65 6.17
C ARG A 259 2.68 24.64 6.28
N ALA A 260 2.64 25.56 7.24
CA ALA A 260 3.58 26.68 7.31
C ALA A 260 5.06 26.28 7.47
N PRO A 261 5.43 25.25 8.24
CA PRO A 261 6.81 24.75 8.27
C PRO A 261 7.31 24.29 6.89
N MET A 262 6.50 23.53 6.15
CA MET A 262 6.83 23.06 4.80
C MET A 262 7.00 24.21 3.81
N GLU A 263 6.11 25.21 3.85
CA GLU A 263 6.24 26.42 3.03
C GLU A 263 7.56 27.17 3.34
N ARG A 264 7.92 27.32 4.62
CA ARG A 264 9.17 27.99 5.01
C ARG A 264 10.40 27.22 4.51
N GLY A 265 10.40 25.90 4.65
CA GLY A 265 11.48 25.03 4.16
C GLY A 265 11.66 25.15 2.65
N LEU A 266 10.57 25.09 1.87
CA LEU A 266 10.62 25.25 0.42
C LEU A 266 11.07 26.66 -0.02
N ILE A 267 10.60 27.72 0.65
CA ILE A 267 11.06 29.09 0.37
C ILE A 267 12.58 29.18 0.60
N ALA A 268 13.06 28.68 1.72
CA ALA A 268 14.49 28.71 2.04
C ALA A 268 15.33 27.87 1.06
N PHE A 269 14.82 26.73 0.58
CA PHE A 269 15.45 25.94 -0.48
C PHE A 269 15.50 26.69 -1.83
N VAL A 270 14.39 27.27 -2.27
CA VAL A 270 14.31 28.03 -3.53
C VAL A 270 15.24 29.24 -3.51
N GLU A 271 15.30 29.96 -2.38
CA GLU A 271 16.20 31.10 -2.15
C GLU A 271 17.68 30.68 -1.96
N GLY A 272 17.99 29.38 -1.90
CA GLY A 272 19.35 28.87 -1.74
C GLY A 272 19.92 29.01 -0.32
N LYS A 273 19.08 29.35 0.67
CA LYS A 273 19.45 29.36 2.10
C LYS A 273 19.65 27.95 2.64
N ILE A 274 18.96 26.98 2.03
CA ILE A 274 19.07 25.56 2.32
C ILE A 274 19.54 24.84 1.05
N GLN A 275 20.50 23.94 1.20
CA GLN A 275 20.95 23.05 0.14
C GLN A 275 20.53 21.61 0.45
N ARG A 276 20.07 20.91 -0.58
CA ARG A 276 19.69 19.50 -0.53
C ARG A 276 20.30 18.77 -1.71
N GLU A 277 21.16 17.81 -1.39
CA GLU A 277 21.83 16.94 -2.34
C GLU A 277 21.35 15.50 -2.14
N PHE A 278 20.76 14.97 -3.20
CA PHE A 278 20.31 13.60 -3.34
C PHE A 278 20.98 13.00 -4.57
N TRP A 279 21.06 11.67 -4.62
CA TRP A 279 21.54 11.01 -5.83
C TRP A 279 20.60 11.32 -7.01
N SER A 280 21.18 11.61 -8.16
CA SER A 280 20.44 11.87 -9.40
C SER A 280 21.30 11.51 -10.60
N PRO A 281 20.73 10.91 -11.67
CA PRO A 281 21.49 10.56 -12.87
C PRO A 281 21.80 11.78 -13.75
N ARG A 282 21.22 12.96 -13.45
CA ARG A 282 21.38 14.20 -14.22
C ARG A 282 21.22 15.43 -13.32
N LYS A 283 21.53 16.62 -13.83
CA LYS A 283 21.27 17.87 -13.08
C LYS A 283 19.77 18.12 -13.00
N ASP A 284 19.22 18.15 -11.79
CA ASP A 284 17.78 18.30 -11.55
C ASP A 284 17.40 19.48 -10.64
N LEU A 285 18.37 20.25 -10.14
CA LEU A 285 18.13 21.32 -9.15
C LEU A 285 17.10 22.35 -9.65
N ASP A 286 17.22 22.78 -10.92
CA ASP A 286 16.31 23.74 -11.53
C ASP A 286 14.87 23.22 -11.57
N VAL A 287 14.70 21.92 -11.86
CA VAL A 287 13.40 21.24 -11.89
C VAL A 287 12.84 21.09 -10.48
N ARG A 288 13.66 20.70 -9.50
CA ARG A 288 13.25 20.62 -8.08
C ARG A 288 12.82 21.97 -7.53
N LYS A 289 13.54 23.05 -7.86
CA LYS A 289 13.13 24.42 -7.50
C LYS A 289 11.84 24.83 -8.19
N LEU A 290 11.65 24.45 -9.45
CA LEU A 290 10.41 24.76 -10.18
C LEU A 290 9.20 24.07 -9.54
N ALA A 291 9.31 22.78 -9.19
CA ALA A 291 8.27 22.06 -8.47
C ALA A 291 7.97 22.68 -7.10
N ALA A 292 9.00 23.11 -6.36
CA ALA A 292 8.84 23.82 -5.10
C ALA A 292 8.10 25.17 -5.27
N ILE A 293 8.43 25.95 -6.30
CA ILE A 293 7.72 27.20 -6.62
C ILE A 293 6.28 26.92 -7.04
N GLU A 294 6.02 25.85 -7.79
CA GLU A 294 4.66 25.47 -8.16
C GLU A 294 3.81 25.14 -6.94
N ALA A 295 4.32 24.32 -6.03
CA ALA A 295 3.66 24.00 -4.76
C ALA A 295 3.41 25.27 -3.91
N LEU A 296 4.39 26.18 -3.83
CA LEU A 296 4.23 27.47 -3.15
C LEU A 296 3.20 28.39 -3.84
N SER A 297 3.02 28.27 -5.16
CA SER A 297 2.05 29.08 -5.91
C SER A 297 0.61 28.70 -5.59
N CYS A 298 0.35 27.43 -5.25
CA CYS A 298 -0.97 26.96 -4.81
C CYS A 298 -1.47 27.71 -3.56
N TYR A 299 -0.54 28.07 -2.66
CA TYR A 299 -0.84 28.77 -1.41
C TYR A 299 -0.51 30.27 -1.44
N GLY A 300 -0.30 30.84 -2.63
CA GLY A 300 -0.01 32.28 -2.80
C GLY A 300 1.32 32.73 -2.19
N LYS A 301 2.29 31.82 -2.02
CA LYS A 301 3.63 32.10 -1.47
C LYS A 301 4.70 32.30 -2.55
N ALA A 302 4.45 31.89 -3.78
CA ALA A 302 5.36 32.08 -4.90
C ALA A 302 5.40 33.53 -5.38
N GLN A 303 6.57 34.00 -5.79
CA GLN A 303 6.79 35.35 -6.34
C GLN A 303 7.71 35.26 -7.55
N GLY A 304 7.55 36.15 -8.54
CA GLY A 304 8.33 36.15 -9.78
C GLY A 304 9.84 36.17 -9.55
N ARG A 305 10.32 36.84 -8.49
CA ARG A 305 11.75 36.87 -8.11
C ARG A 305 12.35 35.51 -7.77
N MET A 306 11.54 34.55 -7.31
CA MET A 306 12.01 33.19 -6.95
C MET A 306 12.54 32.43 -8.17
N LEU A 307 12.06 32.78 -9.37
CA LEU A 307 12.53 32.21 -10.64
C LEU A 307 13.93 32.71 -11.03
N GLY A 308 14.45 33.76 -10.38
CA GLY A 308 15.76 34.32 -10.69
C GLY A 308 16.94 33.37 -10.44
N SER A 309 16.71 32.27 -9.71
CA SER A 309 17.71 31.24 -9.43
C SER A 309 17.62 30.00 -10.32
N ILE A 310 16.80 30.06 -11.38
CA ILE A 310 16.54 28.96 -12.32
C ILE A 310 16.93 29.41 -13.74
N THR A 311 17.59 28.53 -14.50
CA THR A 311 17.82 28.79 -15.93
C THR A 311 16.54 28.52 -16.71
N LEU A 312 15.86 29.58 -17.18
CA LEU A 312 14.60 29.46 -17.93
C LEU A 312 14.86 28.95 -19.36
N ALA A 313 14.74 27.64 -19.55
CA ALA A 313 14.84 26.97 -20.85
C ALA A 313 13.73 25.91 -21.04
N PRO A 314 12.44 26.31 -21.17
CA PRO A 314 11.31 25.37 -21.18
C PRO A 314 11.39 24.29 -22.25
N ASN A 315 11.98 24.57 -23.42
CA ASN A 315 12.18 23.58 -24.48
C ASN A 315 13.09 22.41 -24.07
N GLN A 316 14.03 22.63 -23.12
CA GLN A 316 14.97 21.62 -22.63
C GLN A 316 14.46 20.90 -21.37
N TRP A 317 13.37 21.39 -20.77
CA TRP A 317 12.82 20.82 -19.55
C TRP A 317 11.99 19.57 -19.82
N PRO A 318 11.95 18.60 -18.89
CA PRO A 318 11.02 17.48 -18.98
C PRO A 318 9.56 17.97 -18.86
N THR A 319 8.61 17.14 -19.27
CA THR A 319 7.20 17.54 -19.38
C THR A 319 6.58 17.95 -18.05
N HIS A 320 6.88 17.26 -16.94
CA HIS A 320 6.42 17.68 -15.61
C HIS A 320 6.83 19.12 -15.29
N ALA A 321 8.08 19.50 -15.60
CA ALA A 321 8.58 20.85 -15.34
C ALA A 321 7.88 21.90 -16.23
N VAL A 322 7.55 21.56 -17.48
CA VAL A 322 6.76 22.48 -18.34
C VAL A 322 5.32 22.63 -17.83
N ILE A 323 4.74 21.57 -17.25
CA ILE A 323 3.42 21.64 -16.58
C ILE A 323 3.52 22.52 -15.32
N ASP A 324 4.57 22.36 -14.51
CA ASP A 324 4.80 23.20 -13.34
C ASP A 324 4.94 24.67 -13.73
N TRP A 325 5.69 24.92 -14.81
CA TRP A 325 5.87 26.25 -15.37
C TRP A 325 4.56 26.88 -15.85
N LEU A 326 3.73 26.11 -16.56
CA LEU A 326 2.41 26.56 -16.99
C LEU A 326 1.55 26.98 -15.79
N ASN A 327 1.55 26.18 -14.72
CA ASN A 327 0.78 26.45 -13.51
C ASN A 327 1.30 27.67 -12.74
N ILE A 328 2.61 27.82 -12.61
CA ILE A 328 3.25 29.01 -12.02
C ILE A 328 2.83 30.25 -12.81
N LEU A 329 2.95 30.22 -14.14
CA LEU A 329 2.53 31.33 -14.99
C LEU A 329 1.05 31.65 -14.82
N LYS A 330 0.17 30.66 -14.65
CA LYS A 330 -1.25 30.92 -14.39
C LYS A 330 -1.49 31.68 -13.08
N ARG A 331 -0.77 31.35 -11.99
CA ARG A 331 -1.01 31.88 -10.64
C ARG A 331 -0.14 33.09 -10.23
N VAL A 332 1.09 33.18 -10.73
CA VAL A 332 2.08 34.19 -10.32
C VAL A 332 2.11 35.32 -11.36
N THR A 333 1.53 36.46 -11.00
CA THR A 333 1.26 37.55 -11.95
C THR A 333 2.44 38.49 -12.21
N ASP A 334 3.42 38.53 -11.31
CA ASP A 334 4.62 39.39 -11.39
C ASP A 334 5.78 38.75 -12.18
N VAL A 335 5.55 37.60 -12.85
CA VAL A 335 6.54 36.97 -13.74
C VAL A 335 6.79 37.86 -14.96
N PRO A 336 8.06 38.21 -15.29
CA PRO A 336 8.35 38.99 -16.49
C PRO A 336 7.88 38.29 -17.77
N LYS A 337 7.38 39.03 -18.77
CA LYS A 337 6.92 38.47 -20.06
C LYS A 337 5.95 37.28 -19.92
N ARG A 338 5.10 37.31 -18.88
CA ARG A 338 4.22 36.19 -18.49
C ARG A 338 3.39 35.65 -19.64
N ASP A 339 2.72 36.51 -20.41
CA ASP A 339 1.80 36.07 -21.46
C ASP A 339 2.53 35.41 -22.64
N GLU A 340 3.70 35.93 -23.02
CA GLU A 340 4.60 35.32 -24.02
C GLU A 340 5.04 33.91 -23.57
N ARG A 341 5.47 33.79 -22.31
CA ARG A 341 5.91 32.52 -21.71
C ARG A 341 4.76 31.52 -21.53
N LEU A 342 3.54 32.01 -21.28
CA LEU A 342 2.35 31.18 -21.19
C LEU A 342 2.00 30.58 -22.54
N ALA A 343 2.07 31.37 -23.60
CA ALA A 343 1.87 30.89 -24.97
C ALA A 343 2.96 29.88 -25.37
N GLU A 344 4.23 30.14 -25.03
CA GLU A 344 5.35 29.21 -25.25
C GLU A 344 5.12 27.87 -24.55
N ALA A 345 4.80 27.88 -23.24
CA ALA A 345 4.58 26.66 -22.48
C ALA A 345 3.43 25.81 -23.06
N GLN A 346 2.32 26.45 -23.45
CA GLN A 346 1.22 25.76 -24.11
C GLN A 346 1.62 25.16 -25.46
N HIS A 347 2.39 25.89 -26.26
CA HIS A 347 2.88 25.38 -27.54
C HIS A 347 3.79 24.15 -27.36
N ILE A 348 4.72 24.19 -26.40
CA ILE A 348 5.61 23.08 -26.07
C ILE A 348 4.80 21.85 -25.65
N LEU A 349 3.84 22.01 -24.73
CA LEU A 349 3.02 20.88 -24.26
C LEU A 349 2.20 20.26 -25.40
N ARG A 350 1.61 21.08 -26.28
CA ARG A 350 0.88 20.58 -27.46
C ARG A 350 1.79 19.84 -28.43
N ALA A 351 2.98 20.38 -28.70
CA ALA A 351 3.95 19.76 -29.61
C ALA A 351 4.48 18.41 -29.07
N ARG A 352 4.44 18.20 -27.75
CA ARG A 352 4.83 16.93 -27.13
C ARG A 352 3.76 15.85 -27.22
N LEU A 353 2.49 16.19 -27.42
CA LEU A 353 1.42 15.20 -27.46
C LEU A 353 1.43 14.41 -28.77
N SER A 354 1.39 13.08 -28.64
CA SER A 354 1.22 12.16 -29.76
C SER A 354 0.12 11.16 -29.45
N PHE A 355 -0.74 10.89 -30.43
CA PHE A 355 -1.86 9.97 -30.30
C PHE A 355 -1.64 8.78 -31.22
N GLN A 356 -1.47 7.60 -30.62
CA GLN A 356 -1.25 6.34 -31.32
C GLN A 356 -2.46 5.42 -31.07
N GLY A 357 -3.40 5.41 -32.01
CA GLY A 357 -4.68 4.73 -31.83
C GLY A 357 -5.48 5.34 -30.68
N THR A 358 -5.77 4.53 -29.65
CA THR A 358 -6.49 4.96 -28.43
C THR A 358 -5.56 5.42 -27.30
N LYS A 359 -4.23 5.30 -27.45
CA LYS A 359 -3.27 5.73 -26.44
C LYS A 359 -2.76 7.13 -26.71
N MET A 360 -2.59 7.90 -25.64
CA MET A 360 -1.87 9.17 -25.66
C MET A 360 -0.48 8.96 -25.01
N VAL A 361 0.55 9.41 -25.71
CA VAL A 361 1.94 9.38 -25.27
C VAL A 361 2.59 10.74 -25.48
N PHE A 362 3.61 11.05 -24.68
CA PHE A 362 4.47 12.20 -24.96
C PHE A 362 5.59 11.78 -25.92
N SER A 363 5.93 12.61 -26.90
CA SER A 363 7.09 12.38 -27.77
C SER A 363 8.42 12.39 -27.00
N THR A 364 8.42 12.96 -25.79
CA THR A 364 9.55 13.03 -24.84
C THR A 364 9.42 12.02 -23.70
N GLU A 365 8.46 11.09 -23.75
CA GLU A 365 8.08 10.26 -22.61
C GLU A 365 9.22 9.40 -22.04
N GLN A 366 10.12 8.93 -22.91
CA GLN A 366 11.32 8.21 -22.47
C GLN A 366 12.26 9.09 -21.63
N ASP A 367 12.41 10.36 -22.01
CA ASP A 367 13.26 11.33 -21.30
C ASP A 367 12.57 11.94 -20.08
N ASP A 368 11.24 11.89 -20.04
CA ASP A 368 10.38 12.38 -18.95
C ASP A 368 10.33 11.43 -17.74
N TYR A 369 10.89 10.22 -17.87
CA TYR A 369 10.83 9.18 -16.84
C TYR A 369 11.81 9.43 -15.69
N TRP A 370 11.54 10.46 -14.89
CA TRP A 370 12.35 10.89 -13.75
C TRP A 370 11.84 10.24 -12.46
N TRP A 371 11.94 8.91 -12.40
CA TRP A 371 11.47 8.10 -11.27
C TRP A 371 12.08 8.53 -9.92
N TRP A 372 13.28 9.12 -9.91
CA TRP A 372 13.91 9.62 -8.68
C TRP A 372 13.21 10.87 -8.11
N LEU A 373 12.41 11.56 -8.93
CA LEU A 373 11.50 12.63 -8.51
C LEU A 373 10.02 12.18 -8.49
N MET A 374 9.75 10.87 -8.60
CA MET A 374 8.40 10.29 -8.61
C MET A 374 7.54 10.71 -9.83
N HIS A 375 8.18 11.10 -10.93
CA HIS A 375 7.53 11.53 -12.18
C HIS A 375 7.71 10.52 -13.33
N ASN A 376 6.67 10.36 -14.13
CA ASN A 376 6.57 9.52 -15.31
C ASN A 376 5.50 10.03 -16.31
N GLY A 377 5.26 9.30 -17.39
CA GLY A 377 4.26 9.71 -18.39
C GLY A 377 2.82 9.69 -17.88
N ASP A 378 2.51 8.86 -16.88
CA ASP A 378 1.15 8.72 -16.34
C ASP A 378 0.78 9.93 -15.48
N ASP A 379 1.62 10.31 -14.50
CA ASP A 379 1.33 11.51 -13.70
C ASP A 379 1.46 12.80 -14.52
N ASN A 380 2.38 12.88 -15.49
CA ASN A 380 2.42 13.99 -16.45
C ASN A 380 1.09 14.18 -17.18
N THR A 381 0.50 13.08 -17.65
CA THR A 381 -0.79 13.14 -18.33
C THR A 381 -1.90 13.65 -17.42
N ALA A 382 -1.97 13.11 -16.19
CA ALA A 382 -2.97 13.50 -15.21
C ALA A 382 -2.84 14.98 -14.82
N ARG A 383 -1.62 15.43 -14.54
CA ARG A 383 -1.30 16.82 -14.18
C ARG A 383 -1.54 17.78 -15.34
N LEU A 384 -1.29 17.36 -16.59
CA LEU A 384 -1.64 18.15 -17.77
C LEU A 384 -3.16 18.33 -17.89
N ILE A 385 -3.95 17.26 -17.73
CA ILE A 385 -5.42 17.34 -17.74
C ILE A 385 -5.88 18.35 -16.70
N LEU A 386 -5.40 18.26 -15.47
CA LEU A 386 -5.71 19.20 -14.40
C LEU A 386 -5.33 20.64 -14.75
N ALA A 387 -4.12 20.85 -15.27
CA ALA A 387 -3.62 22.18 -15.61
C ALA A 387 -4.43 22.86 -16.71
N VAL A 388 -5.04 22.11 -17.64
CA VAL A 388 -5.72 22.67 -18.83
C VAL A 388 -7.23 22.42 -18.84
N LEU A 389 -7.80 21.80 -17.80
CA LEU A 389 -9.20 21.37 -17.74
C LEU A 389 -10.20 22.50 -18.07
N THR A 390 -9.96 23.68 -17.51
CA THR A 390 -10.83 24.86 -17.66
C THR A 390 -10.40 25.79 -18.79
N ASP A 391 -9.33 25.44 -19.51
CA ASP A 391 -8.77 26.26 -20.58
C ASP A 391 -9.56 26.08 -21.88
N PRO A 392 -10.24 27.12 -22.40
CA PRO A 392 -11.03 27.01 -23.62
C PRO A 392 -10.23 26.53 -24.83
N ALA A 393 -8.93 26.82 -24.89
CA ALA A 393 -8.07 26.40 -25.99
C ALA A 393 -7.94 24.87 -26.05
N TRP A 394 -8.08 24.17 -24.92
CA TRP A 394 -7.90 22.72 -24.80
C TRP A 394 -9.20 21.91 -24.89
N LYS A 395 -10.35 22.58 -25.00
CA LYS A 395 -11.68 21.95 -25.00
C LYS A 395 -11.84 20.86 -26.06
N GLN A 396 -11.27 21.04 -27.26
CA GLN A 396 -11.37 20.06 -28.35
C GLN A 396 -10.48 18.83 -28.12
N ASP A 397 -9.36 18.99 -27.41
CA ASP A 397 -8.40 17.91 -27.14
C ASP A 397 -8.75 17.13 -25.86
N MET A 398 -9.56 17.71 -24.97
CA MET A 398 -9.83 17.19 -23.63
C MET A 398 -10.38 15.75 -23.63
N GLY A 399 -11.32 15.43 -24.53
CA GLY A 399 -11.85 14.06 -24.64
C GLY A 399 -10.79 13.05 -25.09
N ARG A 400 -9.86 13.45 -25.96
CA ARG A 400 -8.74 12.59 -26.41
C ARG A 400 -7.70 12.43 -25.31
N LEU A 401 -7.42 13.48 -24.54
CA LEU A 401 -6.53 13.43 -23.38
C LEU A 401 -7.07 12.48 -22.31
N ALA A 402 -8.35 12.60 -21.93
CA ALA A 402 -8.97 11.73 -20.93
C ALA A 402 -9.01 10.26 -21.37
N ASN A 403 -9.47 9.98 -22.60
CA ASN A 403 -9.47 8.61 -23.14
C ASN A 403 -8.06 8.04 -23.26
N GLY A 404 -7.13 8.84 -23.77
CA GLY A 404 -5.73 8.47 -23.89
C GLY A 404 -5.09 8.16 -22.54
N PHE A 405 -5.44 8.92 -21.50
CA PHE A 405 -4.98 8.71 -20.13
C PHE A 405 -5.52 7.41 -19.50
N ILE A 406 -6.82 7.17 -19.64
CA ILE A 406 -7.46 5.93 -19.17
C ILE A 406 -6.82 4.71 -19.85
N ALA A 407 -6.55 4.80 -21.16
CA ALA A 407 -5.91 3.72 -21.93
C ALA A 407 -4.46 3.42 -21.52
N ARG A 408 -3.84 4.23 -20.64
CA ARG A 408 -2.51 3.98 -20.07
C ARG A 408 -2.53 3.06 -18.85
N GLN A 409 -3.70 2.81 -18.24
CA GLN A 409 -3.80 1.91 -17.10
C GLN A 409 -3.28 0.51 -17.44
N GLN A 410 -2.56 -0.09 -16.50
CA GLN A 410 -2.09 -1.46 -16.53
C GLN A 410 -2.72 -2.19 -15.35
N HIS A 411 -3.36 -3.34 -15.60
CA HIS A 411 -4.04 -4.11 -14.57
C HIS A 411 -5.09 -3.30 -13.76
N GLY A 412 -5.60 -2.20 -14.34
CA GLY A 412 -6.71 -1.40 -13.79
C GLY A 412 -6.27 -0.24 -12.90
N ALA A 413 -4.97 0.05 -12.86
CA ALA A 413 -4.37 1.18 -12.17
C ALA A 413 -3.21 1.76 -13.00
N TRP A 414 -2.69 2.92 -12.62
CA TRP A 414 -1.39 3.38 -13.13
C TRP A 414 -0.26 2.79 -12.28
N SER A 415 0.97 2.91 -12.74
CA SER A 415 2.12 2.19 -12.19
C SER A 415 2.52 2.64 -10.78
N THR A 416 2.37 3.92 -10.44
CA THR A 416 2.90 4.53 -9.20
C THR A 416 1.80 5.11 -8.31
N THR A 417 2.08 5.29 -7.02
CA THR A 417 1.17 5.96 -6.06
C THR A 417 0.81 7.38 -6.49
N THR A 418 1.81 8.14 -6.97
CA THR A 418 1.64 9.52 -7.47
C THR A 418 0.72 9.57 -8.68
N ALA A 419 1.01 8.78 -9.72
CA ALA A 419 0.16 8.67 -10.91
C ALA A 419 -1.29 8.24 -10.60
N ASN A 420 -1.48 7.28 -9.70
CA ASN A 420 -2.82 6.87 -9.27
C ASN A 420 -3.56 7.98 -8.53
N LEU A 421 -2.87 8.76 -7.69
CA LEU A 421 -3.48 9.89 -6.99
C LEU A 421 -3.89 10.99 -7.98
N TRP A 422 -2.93 11.51 -8.75
CA TRP A 422 -3.18 12.56 -9.74
C TRP A 422 -4.22 12.13 -10.75
N GLY A 423 -4.17 10.88 -11.20
CA GLY A 423 -5.14 10.31 -12.13
C GLY A 423 -6.56 10.27 -11.59
N GLY A 424 -6.72 9.87 -10.33
CA GLY A 424 -8.02 9.90 -9.66
C GLY A 424 -8.58 11.32 -9.54
N LEU A 425 -7.75 12.30 -9.15
CA LEU A 425 -8.15 13.71 -9.05
C LEU A 425 -8.52 14.30 -10.42
N ALA A 426 -7.72 14.00 -11.46
CA ALA A 426 -7.94 14.47 -12.83
C ALA A 426 -9.26 13.96 -13.41
N LEU A 427 -9.54 12.65 -13.27
CA LEU A 427 -10.78 12.07 -13.80
C LEU A 427 -12.02 12.51 -13.02
N GLU A 428 -11.90 12.78 -11.72
CA GLU A 428 -13.00 13.34 -10.92
C GLU A 428 -13.38 14.74 -11.39
N LYS A 429 -12.41 15.66 -11.54
CA LYS A 429 -12.68 17.01 -12.06
C LYS A 429 -13.13 16.98 -13.52
N PHE A 430 -12.58 16.10 -14.35
CA PHE A 430 -13.03 15.92 -15.73
C PHE A 430 -14.50 15.48 -15.79
N SER A 431 -14.87 14.45 -15.04
CA SER A 431 -16.24 13.92 -15.06
C SER A 431 -17.26 14.94 -14.56
N ALA A 432 -16.94 15.71 -13.51
CA ALA A 432 -17.79 16.80 -13.02
C ALA A 432 -18.08 17.87 -14.09
N GLN A 433 -17.18 18.07 -15.05
CA GLN A 433 -17.30 19.06 -16.12
C GLN A 433 -18.03 18.52 -17.36
N PHE A 434 -17.92 17.21 -17.65
CA PHE A 434 -18.30 16.63 -18.95
C PHE A 434 -19.38 15.52 -18.89
N GLU A 435 -19.72 14.97 -17.73
CA GLU A 435 -20.68 13.85 -17.61
C GLU A 435 -21.92 14.25 -16.77
N ALA A 436 -23.09 14.34 -17.43
CA ALA A 436 -24.33 14.84 -16.78
C ALA A 436 -25.57 13.95 -16.96
N THR A 437 -25.49 12.85 -17.72
CA THR A 437 -26.66 11.98 -17.98
C THR A 437 -26.76 10.84 -16.95
N PRO A 438 -27.86 10.73 -16.19
CA PRO A 438 -28.05 9.63 -15.24
C PRO A 438 -28.18 8.27 -15.93
N VAL A 439 -27.65 7.22 -15.29
CA VAL A 439 -27.83 5.82 -15.71
C VAL A 439 -28.99 5.19 -14.95
N ALA A 440 -29.86 4.45 -15.64
CA ALA A 440 -31.00 3.76 -15.05
C ALA A 440 -31.21 2.36 -15.65
N GLY A 441 -32.08 1.55 -15.06
CA GLY A 441 -32.41 0.20 -15.53
C GLY A 441 -31.50 -0.89 -14.96
N VAL A 442 -31.12 -1.87 -15.78
CA VAL A 442 -30.32 -3.04 -15.34
C VAL A 442 -29.16 -3.29 -16.28
N THR A 443 -27.94 -3.44 -15.75
CA THR A 443 -26.81 -4.00 -16.50
C THR A 443 -26.71 -5.50 -16.21
N LYS A 444 -26.70 -6.34 -17.25
CA LYS A 444 -26.57 -7.80 -17.12
C LYS A 444 -25.24 -8.27 -17.69
N ALA A 445 -24.58 -9.20 -17.03
CA ALA A 445 -23.37 -9.86 -17.50
C ALA A 445 -23.56 -11.38 -17.56
N ALA A 446 -23.06 -12.01 -18.62
CA ALA A 446 -23.12 -13.46 -18.83
C ALA A 446 -21.77 -14.00 -19.33
N LEU A 447 -21.35 -15.15 -18.80
CA LEU A 447 -20.18 -15.89 -19.22
C LEU A 447 -20.48 -17.40 -19.13
N GLY A 448 -20.64 -18.07 -20.26
CA GLY A 448 -21.15 -19.45 -20.30
C GLY A 448 -22.50 -19.55 -19.59
N THR A 449 -22.60 -20.43 -18.59
CA THR A 449 -23.82 -20.61 -17.78
C THR A 449 -23.91 -19.64 -16.60
N ALA A 450 -22.83 -18.91 -16.28
CA ALA A 450 -22.83 -17.97 -15.17
C ALA A 450 -23.43 -16.63 -15.61
N THR A 451 -24.30 -16.07 -14.78
CA THR A 451 -24.92 -14.76 -15.03
C THR A 451 -24.93 -13.93 -13.75
N ALA A 452 -24.87 -12.60 -13.92
CA ALA A 452 -24.96 -11.63 -12.84
C ALA A 452 -25.60 -10.34 -13.35
N SER A 453 -26.13 -9.51 -12.45
CA SER A 453 -26.75 -8.24 -12.84
C SER A 453 -26.62 -7.17 -11.76
N VAL A 454 -26.53 -5.91 -12.19
CA VAL A 454 -26.68 -4.72 -11.35
C VAL A 454 -27.98 -4.03 -11.72
N ASP A 455 -28.84 -3.83 -10.72
CA ASP A 455 -30.05 -3.03 -10.81
C ASP A 455 -29.75 -1.62 -10.30
N TRP A 456 -29.76 -0.64 -11.22
CA TRP A 456 -29.39 0.75 -10.91
C TRP A 456 -30.32 1.40 -9.89
N SER A 457 -31.53 0.89 -9.69
CA SER A 457 -32.43 1.38 -8.63
C SER A 457 -31.98 1.00 -7.21
N LYS A 458 -31.07 0.03 -7.09
CA LYS A 458 -30.50 -0.46 -5.83
C LYS A 458 -29.08 0.01 -5.59
N VAL A 459 -28.50 0.74 -6.56
CA VAL A 459 -27.17 1.33 -6.44
C VAL A 459 -27.32 2.62 -5.65
N ASP A 460 -26.75 2.64 -4.44
CA ASP A 460 -26.77 3.78 -3.53
C ASP A 460 -25.38 4.06 -2.97
N ARG A 461 -25.23 5.22 -2.32
CA ARG A 461 -23.98 5.62 -1.67
C ARG A 461 -23.92 5.09 -0.24
N VAL A 462 -22.74 4.69 0.20
CA VAL A 462 -22.50 4.34 1.60
C VAL A 462 -22.68 5.58 2.49
N PRO A 463 -23.61 5.56 3.47
CA PRO A 463 -23.81 6.68 4.40
C PRO A 463 -22.59 6.96 5.28
N ALA A 464 -22.43 8.21 5.74
CA ALA A 464 -21.35 8.60 6.65
C ALA A 464 -21.37 7.88 8.02
N ALA A 465 -22.56 7.45 8.47
CA ALA A 465 -22.74 6.74 9.74
C ALA A 465 -22.45 5.23 9.64
N ASP A 466 -22.41 4.67 8.42
CA ASP A 466 -22.05 3.27 8.21
C ASP A 466 -20.51 3.16 8.29
N SER A 467 -20.01 2.74 9.46
CA SER A 467 -18.60 2.36 9.59
C SER A 467 -18.29 1.20 8.63
N PRO A 468 -17.12 1.19 7.96
CA PRO A 468 -16.71 0.07 7.12
C PRO A 468 -16.32 -1.10 8.04
N HIS A 469 -17.32 -1.82 8.53
CA HIS A 469 -17.15 -3.13 9.16
C HIS A 469 -17.62 -4.26 8.23
N GLN A 470 -18.10 -3.90 7.03
CA GLN A 470 -18.44 -4.86 5.99
C GLN A 470 -17.29 -4.94 4.99
N THR A 471 -16.54 -6.03 5.11
CA THR A 471 -15.51 -6.42 4.16
C THR A 471 -16.20 -6.97 2.91
N THR A 472 -15.77 -6.49 1.75
CA THR A 472 -16.22 -7.03 0.47
C THR A 472 -15.36 -8.24 0.12
N VAL A 473 -15.93 -9.23 -0.58
CA VAL A 473 -15.20 -10.37 -1.17
C VAL A 473 -14.05 -9.90 -2.07
N PHE A 474 -14.07 -8.62 -2.48
CA PHE A 474 -13.27 -8.07 -3.56
C PHE A 474 -12.81 -6.64 -3.27
N GLY A 475 -11.52 -6.49 -2.94
CA GLY A 475 -10.87 -5.18 -2.81
C GLY A 475 -11.27 -4.40 -1.57
N ALA A 476 -10.94 -3.10 -1.55
CA ALA A 476 -11.20 -2.23 -0.40
C ALA A 476 -12.71 -2.22 -0.05
N PRO A 477 -13.11 -2.23 1.23
CA PRO A 477 -14.51 -1.97 1.58
C PRO A 477 -14.98 -0.64 0.99
N ALA A 478 -16.26 -0.53 0.66
CA ALA A 478 -16.81 0.76 0.23
C ALA A 478 -16.78 1.71 1.43
N THR A 479 -15.97 2.76 1.35
CA THR A 479 -15.94 3.86 2.33
C THR A 479 -17.14 4.79 2.13
N PRO A 480 -17.55 5.57 3.15
CA PRO A 480 -18.59 6.56 3.00
C PRO A 480 -18.45 7.42 1.75
N GLY A 481 -19.56 7.63 1.04
CA GLY A 481 -19.59 8.34 -0.24
C GLY A 481 -19.40 7.45 -1.47
N ASN A 482 -18.78 6.27 -1.36
CA ASN A 482 -18.65 5.33 -2.48
C ASN A 482 -19.97 4.63 -2.80
N LEU A 483 -20.12 4.17 -4.05
CA LEU A 483 -21.24 3.33 -4.49
C LEU A 483 -21.16 1.91 -3.88
N ARG A 484 -22.31 1.36 -3.51
CA ARG A 484 -22.51 -0.07 -3.20
C ARG A 484 -23.54 -0.69 -4.15
N ASN A 485 -23.66 -2.02 -4.13
CA ASN A 485 -24.54 -2.81 -5.02
C ASN A 485 -24.26 -2.67 -6.53
N ASN A 486 -23.10 -2.15 -6.92
CA ASN A 486 -22.71 -1.86 -8.30
C ASN A 486 -21.64 -2.82 -8.85
N ARG A 487 -21.54 -4.03 -8.31
CA ARG A 487 -20.51 -5.02 -8.69
C ARG A 487 -21.10 -6.37 -9.03
N MET A 488 -20.43 -7.06 -9.93
CA MET A 488 -20.72 -8.44 -10.30
C MET A 488 -19.42 -9.26 -10.28
N TYR A 489 -19.59 -10.56 -10.12
CA TYR A 489 -18.51 -11.52 -10.24
C TYR A 489 -18.98 -12.70 -11.09
N LEU A 490 -18.13 -13.15 -12.00
CA LEU A 490 -18.35 -14.36 -12.79
C LEU A 490 -17.13 -15.28 -12.62
N PRO A 491 -17.31 -16.55 -12.21
CA PRO A 491 -16.19 -17.50 -12.11
C PRO A 491 -15.57 -17.77 -13.48
N TRP A 492 -14.33 -18.22 -13.49
CA TRP A 492 -13.64 -18.53 -14.74
C TRP A 492 -14.40 -19.57 -15.59
N SER A 493 -14.62 -19.21 -16.85
CA SER A 493 -15.01 -20.10 -17.94
C SER A 493 -14.27 -19.62 -19.20
N LYS A 494 -13.95 -20.55 -20.11
CA LYS A 494 -13.37 -20.21 -21.41
C LYS A 494 -14.50 -19.97 -22.40
N ASP A 495 -14.97 -18.73 -22.48
CA ASP A 495 -16.12 -18.34 -23.29
C ASP A 495 -16.07 -16.82 -23.60
N THR A 496 -17.11 -16.28 -24.23
CA THR A 496 -17.26 -14.84 -24.48
C THR A 496 -18.06 -14.19 -23.36
N LEU A 497 -17.47 -13.23 -22.66
CA LEU A 497 -18.20 -12.35 -21.75
C LEU A 497 -19.12 -11.46 -22.58
N THR A 498 -20.40 -11.40 -22.22
CA THR A 498 -21.38 -10.44 -22.76
C THR A 498 -21.90 -9.57 -21.63
N VAL A 499 -21.83 -8.25 -21.78
CA VAL A 499 -22.38 -7.27 -20.84
C VAL A 499 -23.35 -6.35 -21.58
N THR A 500 -24.61 -6.31 -21.15
CA THR A 500 -25.66 -5.52 -21.80
C THR A 500 -26.29 -4.55 -20.81
N GLN A 501 -26.32 -3.27 -21.18
CA GLN A 501 -27.07 -2.24 -20.46
C GLN A 501 -28.52 -2.18 -20.99
N GLN A 502 -29.49 -2.42 -20.10
CA GLN A 502 -30.93 -2.36 -20.38
C GLN A 502 -31.53 -1.17 -19.63
N GLY A 503 -31.61 -0.01 -20.27
CA GLY A 503 -32.13 1.22 -19.68
C GLY A 503 -31.52 2.47 -20.31
N THR A 504 -31.68 3.63 -19.67
CA THR A 504 -31.10 4.89 -20.13
C THR A 504 -29.66 5.06 -19.61
N GLY A 505 -28.88 5.90 -20.29
CA GLY A 505 -27.50 6.21 -19.92
C GLY A 505 -26.50 5.14 -20.36
N LYS A 506 -25.21 5.46 -20.23
CA LYS A 506 -24.09 4.61 -20.67
C LYS A 506 -23.11 4.43 -19.51
N PRO A 507 -23.27 3.39 -18.67
CA PRO A 507 -22.41 3.21 -17.52
C PRO A 507 -20.98 2.87 -17.92
N TRP A 508 -20.03 3.30 -17.11
CA TRP A 508 -18.65 2.83 -17.17
C TRP A 508 -18.54 1.46 -16.51
N LEU A 509 -17.93 0.52 -17.23
CA LEU A 509 -17.59 -0.81 -16.78
C LEU A 509 -16.08 -0.89 -16.58
N THR A 510 -15.67 -1.10 -15.34
CA THR A 510 -14.35 -1.64 -15.00
C THR A 510 -14.44 -3.17 -14.98
N LEU A 511 -13.82 -3.82 -15.96
CA LEU A 511 -13.66 -5.27 -16.03
C LEU A 511 -12.24 -5.65 -15.61
N GLN A 512 -12.08 -6.52 -14.62
CA GLN A 512 -10.79 -7.06 -14.20
C GLN A 512 -10.82 -8.58 -14.26
N SER A 513 -9.82 -9.18 -14.90
CA SER A 513 -9.51 -10.59 -14.73
C SER A 513 -8.60 -10.75 -13.52
N VAL A 514 -8.96 -11.65 -12.61
CA VAL A 514 -8.17 -11.94 -11.41
C VAL A 514 -7.85 -13.43 -11.34
N ALA A 515 -6.63 -13.75 -10.95
CA ALA A 515 -6.18 -15.11 -10.73
C ALA A 515 -5.13 -15.16 -9.62
N ALA A 516 -5.07 -16.29 -8.93
CA ALA A 516 -3.95 -16.63 -8.07
C ALA A 516 -2.99 -17.48 -8.91
N ILE A 517 -1.79 -16.95 -9.18
CA ILE A 517 -0.76 -17.61 -9.97
C ILE A 517 0.46 -17.80 -9.08
N ASP A 518 0.86 -19.05 -8.91
CA ASP A 518 2.01 -19.39 -8.09
C ASP A 518 3.31 -19.19 -8.87
N LEU A 519 4.32 -18.62 -8.23
CA LEU A 519 5.62 -18.39 -8.83
C LEU A 519 6.43 -19.69 -8.78
N LYS A 520 6.64 -20.33 -9.93
CA LYS A 520 7.33 -21.63 -10.01
C LYS A 520 8.85 -21.53 -10.16
N ALA A 521 9.35 -20.39 -10.63
CA ALA A 521 10.76 -20.15 -10.88
C ALA A 521 11.10 -18.68 -10.61
N PRO A 522 12.37 -18.33 -10.32
CA PRO A 522 12.77 -16.94 -10.14
C PRO A 522 12.41 -16.08 -11.35
N PHE A 523 11.91 -14.88 -11.08
CA PHE A 523 11.60 -13.88 -12.11
C PHE A 523 12.52 -12.67 -11.95
N ASN A 524 13.09 -12.20 -13.06
CA ASN A 524 14.06 -11.11 -13.05
C ASN A 524 13.68 -10.04 -14.08
N ALA A 525 13.39 -8.83 -13.61
CA ALA A 525 13.19 -7.64 -14.43
C ALA A 525 14.00 -6.49 -13.83
N GLY A 526 15.30 -6.45 -14.10
CA GLY A 526 16.19 -5.42 -13.54
C GLY A 526 16.76 -5.73 -12.16
N TYR A 527 16.07 -6.57 -11.38
CA TYR A 527 16.63 -7.17 -10.17
C TYR A 527 16.63 -8.68 -10.22
N GLN A 528 17.55 -9.27 -9.47
CA GLN A 528 17.55 -10.68 -9.10
C GLN A 528 17.63 -10.76 -7.57
N ILE A 529 16.88 -11.66 -6.96
CA ILE A 529 16.94 -11.91 -5.52
C ILE A 529 17.17 -13.41 -5.28
N LYS A 530 18.06 -13.72 -4.33
CA LYS A 530 18.33 -15.08 -3.89
C LYS A 530 18.24 -15.14 -2.38
N LYS A 531 17.46 -16.10 -1.88
CA LYS A 531 17.32 -16.38 -0.44
C LYS A 531 18.12 -17.61 -0.06
N THR A 532 18.84 -17.50 1.06
CA THR A 532 19.48 -18.66 1.71
C THR A 532 19.11 -18.68 3.18
N ILE A 533 18.87 -19.88 3.73
CA ILE A 533 18.45 -20.09 5.11
C ILE A 533 19.50 -20.96 5.80
N GLN A 534 20.01 -20.51 6.94
CA GLN A 534 20.97 -21.26 7.74
C GLN A 534 20.49 -21.36 9.20
N PRO A 535 20.47 -22.56 9.80
CA PRO A 535 20.22 -22.68 11.23
C PRO A 535 21.38 -22.07 12.03
N VAL A 536 21.05 -21.17 12.97
CA VAL A 536 21.96 -20.62 13.97
C VAL A 536 21.92 -21.47 15.22
N GLU A 537 20.71 -21.82 15.65
CA GLU A 537 20.43 -22.73 16.76
C GLU A 537 19.38 -23.73 16.30
N GLN A 538 19.66 -25.02 16.48
CA GLN A 538 18.79 -26.10 16.03
C GLN A 538 18.79 -27.22 17.06
N ALA A 539 17.61 -27.53 17.61
CA ALA A 539 17.48 -28.59 18.60
C ALA A 539 17.69 -29.99 17.99
N VAL A 540 17.22 -30.20 16.76
CA VAL A 540 17.38 -31.47 16.02
C VAL A 540 18.03 -31.21 14.66
N LYS A 541 19.28 -31.66 14.49
CA LYS A 541 20.05 -31.42 13.26
C LYS A 541 19.27 -31.88 12.01
N GLY A 542 19.10 -30.97 11.05
CA GLY A 542 18.41 -31.24 9.78
C GLY A 542 16.87 -31.19 9.84
N GLN A 543 16.28 -30.85 10.99
CA GLN A 543 14.85 -30.65 11.15
C GLN A 543 14.59 -29.30 11.81
N TYR A 544 13.62 -28.53 11.33
CA TYR A 544 13.19 -27.34 12.02
C TYR A 544 12.20 -27.70 13.12
N THR A 545 12.46 -27.23 14.33
CA THR A 545 11.62 -27.44 15.51
C THR A 545 11.29 -26.12 16.19
N ARG A 546 10.19 -26.11 16.94
CA ARG A 546 9.80 -24.94 17.75
C ARG A 546 10.94 -24.55 18.70
N GLY A 547 11.38 -23.30 18.61
CA GLY A 547 12.50 -22.73 19.37
C GLY A 547 13.74 -22.46 18.51
N ASP A 548 13.89 -23.15 17.38
CA ASP A 548 15.05 -22.99 16.50
C ASP A 548 15.17 -21.55 15.98
N VAL A 549 16.42 -21.13 15.81
CA VAL A 549 16.80 -19.81 15.33
C VAL A 549 17.45 -19.96 13.97
N LEU A 550 16.93 -19.23 12.97
CA LEU A 550 17.40 -19.27 11.59
C LEU A 550 17.92 -17.90 11.17
N ARG A 551 19.06 -17.89 10.48
CA ARG A 551 19.57 -16.73 9.76
C ARG A 551 19.13 -16.79 8.31
N ILE A 552 18.53 -15.71 7.84
CA ILE A 552 18.10 -15.54 6.47
C ILE A 552 19.07 -14.59 5.80
N THR A 553 19.64 -15.01 4.68
CA THR A 553 20.49 -14.18 3.81
C THR A 553 19.73 -13.87 2.54
N LEU A 554 19.54 -12.58 2.25
CA LEU A 554 19.03 -12.09 0.98
C LEU A 554 20.18 -11.47 0.19
N GLU A 555 20.43 -12.01 -0.99
CA GLU A 555 21.38 -11.48 -1.97
C GLU A 555 20.59 -10.87 -3.13
N VAL A 556 20.72 -9.56 -3.32
CA VAL A 556 20.09 -8.80 -4.39
C VAL A 556 21.15 -8.37 -5.40
N ASN A 557 20.92 -8.66 -6.68
CA ASN A 557 21.73 -8.18 -7.79
C ASN A 557 20.91 -7.15 -8.59
N ALA A 558 21.33 -5.89 -8.54
CA ALA A 558 20.73 -4.77 -9.24
C ALA A 558 21.42 -4.53 -10.59
N SER A 559 20.65 -4.48 -11.68
CA SER A 559 21.21 -4.21 -13.02
C SER A 559 21.49 -2.72 -13.27
N ALA A 560 20.85 -1.84 -12.51
CA ALA A 560 20.93 -0.39 -12.61
C ALA A 560 20.79 0.28 -11.23
N ASP A 561 21.20 1.54 -11.16
CA ASP A 561 21.00 2.42 -10.02
C ASP A 561 19.52 2.80 -9.87
N MET A 562 18.96 2.67 -8.67
CA MET A 562 17.58 3.07 -8.37
C MET A 562 17.46 3.73 -7.01
N THR A 563 16.50 4.65 -6.88
CA THR A 563 16.09 5.23 -5.60
C THR A 563 14.80 4.58 -5.11
N TRP A 564 14.61 4.54 -3.80
CA TRP A 564 13.41 4.00 -3.16
C TRP A 564 13.12 2.56 -3.59
N VAL A 565 14.02 1.65 -3.20
CA VAL A 565 13.89 0.22 -3.45
C VAL A 565 13.44 -0.47 -2.17
N ALA A 566 12.43 -1.34 -2.28
CA ALA A 566 11.95 -2.17 -1.19
C ALA A 566 12.34 -3.63 -1.42
N ILE A 567 12.94 -4.26 -0.40
CA ILE A 567 13.19 -5.70 -0.34
C ILE A 567 12.21 -6.27 0.70
N THR A 568 11.32 -7.16 0.27
CA THR A 568 10.30 -7.82 1.11
C THR A 568 10.55 -9.33 1.15
N ASP A 569 10.69 -9.89 2.34
CA ASP A 569 10.79 -11.34 2.54
C ASP A 569 9.74 -11.85 3.55
N PRO A 570 8.74 -12.64 3.11
CA PRO A 570 7.76 -13.25 4.00
C PRO A 570 8.39 -14.21 5.03
N VAL A 571 7.81 -14.23 6.23
CA VAL A 571 8.21 -15.15 7.31
C VAL A 571 7.11 -16.15 7.65
N PRO A 572 7.44 -17.35 8.17
CA PRO A 572 6.45 -18.36 8.53
C PRO A 572 5.45 -17.86 9.59
N GLY A 573 4.21 -18.32 9.54
CA GLY A 573 3.19 -17.96 10.53
C GLY A 573 3.66 -18.26 11.96
N GLY A 574 3.65 -17.25 12.83
CA GLY A 574 4.11 -17.37 14.21
C GLY A 574 5.61 -17.25 14.44
N ALA A 575 6.43 -17.13 13.40
CA ALA A 575 7.84 -16.80 13.57
C ALA A 575 7.99 -15.35 14.09
N THR A 576 9.04 -15.12 14.88
CA THR A 576 9.42 -13.77 15.33
C THR A 576 10.70 -13.34 14.64
N ILE A 577 10.72 -12.13 14.10
CA ILE A 577 11.93 -11.51 13.56
C ILE A 577 12.69 -10.88 14.74
N LEU A 578 13.89 -11.39 15.04
CA LEU A 578 14.69 -10.97 16.19
C LEU A 578 15.42 -9.65 15.92
N GLY A 579 15.84 -8.91 16.95
CA GLY A 579 16.62 -7.67 16.79
C GLY A 579 15.77 -6.41 16.65
N SER A 580 14.56 -6.43 17.24
CA SER A 580 13.64 -5.28 17.25
C SER A 580 13.90 -4.28 18.39
N GLY A 581 14.77 -4.62 19.35
CA GLY A 581 15.03 -3.82 20.54
C GLY A 581 13.91 -3.85 21.59
N LEU A 582 12.83 -4.61 21.36
CA LEU A 582 11.70 -4.78 22.27
C LEU A 582 11.69 -6.17 22.90
N GLY A 583 11.55 -6.24 24.22
CA GLY A 583 11.70 -7.49 24.99
C GLY A 583 13.16 -7.88 25.18
N ARG A 584 13.44 -8.92 25.98
CA ARG A 584 14.78 -9.53 26.08
C ARG A 584 15.14 -10.29 24.78
N ASP A 585 14.90 -9.67 23.63
CA ASP A 585 15.37 -10.12 22.33
C ASP A 585 16.87 -10.34 22.48
N SER A 586 17.32 -11.56 22.21
CA SER A 586 18.71 -11.93 22.43
C SER A 586 19.58 -11.17 21.45
N GLU A 587 20.20 -10.06 21.88
CA GLU A 587 21.29 -9.38 21.14
C GLU A 587 22.37 -10.38 20.70
N ILE A 588 22.51 -11.49 21.44
CA ILE A 588 23.38 -12.63 21.16
C ILE A 588 22.95 -13.40 19.89
N ALA A 589 21.64 -13.57 19.64
CA ALA A 589 21.12 -14.34 18.50
C ALA A 589 21.15 -13.53 17.19
N SER A 590 21.02 -12.21 17.27
CA SER A 590 21.28 -11.30 16.15
C SER A 590 22.78 -10.92 16.02
N GLN A 591 23.62 -11.35 16.96
CA GLN A 591 25.06 -11.07 16.92
C GLN A 591 25.67 -11.72 15.67
N GLY A 592 26.38 -10.91 14.90
CA GLY A 592 27.03 -11.33 13.66
C GLY A 592 26.16 -11.35 12.40
N GLU A 593 24.95 -10.75 12.43
CA GLU A 593 24.26 -10.37 11.19
C GLU A 593 25.18 -9.48 10.34
N LYS A 594 25.46 -9.91 9.11
CA LYS A 594 26.32 -9.18 8.18
C LYS A 594 25.49 -8.43 7.16
N ARG A 595 26.00 -7.24 6.82
CA ARG A 595 25.55 -6.46 5.66
C ARG A 595 26.78 -6.15 4.84
N SER A 596 26.67 -6.29 3.52
CA SER A 596 27.76 -5.99 2.60
C SER A 596 27.21 -5.50 1.27
N GLY A 597 28.02 -4.76 0.53
CA GLY A 597 27.58 -4.01 -0.65
C GLY A 597 27.45 -2.51 -0.35
N SER A 598 27.11 -1.74 -1.38
CA SER A 598 27.11 -0.27 -1.35
C SER A 598 25.76 0.36 -0.98
N GLY A 599 24.71 -0.44 -0.75
CA GLY A 599 23.39 0.03 -0.33
C GLY A 599 23.20 0.03 1.19
N TRP A 600 22.58 1.08 1.73
CA TRP A 600 22.23 1.21 3.15
C TRP A 600 20.71 1.41 3.32
N PRO A 601 20.08 0.70 4.28
CA PRO A 601 18.65 0.81 4.47
C PRO A 601 18.30 2.13 5.17
N ALA A 602 17.35 2.84 4.58
CA ALA A 602 16.70 4.00 5.17
C ALA A 602 15.71 3.59 6.28
N PHE A 603 15.02 2.46 6.10
CA PHE A 603 14.03 1.99 7.06
C PHE A 603 13.86 0.47 7.01
N GLU A 604 13.50 -0.15 8.14
CA GLU A 604 13.21 -1.58 8.22
C GLU A 604 11.91 -1.82 9.00
N GLU A 605 11.04 -2.64 8.43
CA GLU A 605 9.83 -3.13 9.07
C GLU A 605 10.01 -4.59 9.47
N ARG A 606 9.76 -4.88 10.74
CA ARG A 606 9.75 -6.24 11.29
C ARG A 606 8.32 -6.56 11.72
N SER A 607 7.54 -7.13 10.82
CA SER A 607 6.13 -7.49 11.06
C SER A 607 5.96 -9.00 11.29
N PHE A 608 4.76 -9.41 11.72
CA PHE A 608 4.41 -10.84 11.78
C PHE A 608 4.24 -11.48 10.39
N GLU A 609 4.20 -10.69 9.31
CA GLU A 609 3.97 -11.17 7.95
C GLU A 609 5.28 -11.33 7.17
N SER A 610 6.14 -10.32 7.26
CA SER A 610 7.38 -10.19 6.49
C SER A 610 8.40 -9.30 7.18
N PHE A 611 9.67 -9.55 6.85
CA PHE A 611 10.74 -8.57 6.97
C PHE A 611 10.71 -7.67 5.73
N ARG A 612 10.82 -6.36 5.90
CA ARG A 612 10.95 -5.43 4.78
C ARG A 612 12.03 -4.41 5.05
N SER A 613 12.85 -4.14 4.05
CA SER A 613 13.91 -3.15 4.12
C SER A 613 13.82 -2.20 2.94
N TYR A 614 13.91 -0.90 3.23
CA TYR A 614 13.78 0.18 2.27
C TYR A 614 15.11 0.87 2.08
N TYR A 615 15.49 1.14 0.85
CA TYR A 615 16.72 1.80 0.46
C TYR A 615 16.36 3.10 -0.25
N GLU A 616 16.78 4.23 0.29
CA GLU A 616 16.65 5.52 -0.41
C GLU A 616 17.40 5.48 -1.74
N TYR A 617 18.56 4.82 -1.77
CA TYR A 617 19.34 4.57 -2.96
C TYR A 617 19.98 3.17 -2.92
N LEU A 618 19.72 2.37 -3.95
CA LEU A 618 20.33 1.07 -4.16
C LEU A 618 21.17 1.13 -5.45
N PRO A 619 22.50 1.16 -5.35
CA PRO A 619 23.37 1.22 -6.51
C PRO A 619 23.36 -0.09 -7.29
N LYS A 620 23.73 0.00 -8.57
CA LYS A 620 24.00 -1.17 -9.42
C LYS A 620 25.03 -2.08 -8.75
N GLY A 621 24.78 -3.39 -8.81
CA GLY A 621 25.66 -4.42 -8.26
C GLY A 621 24.98 -5.27 -7.18
N VAL A 622 25.79 -5.88 -6.32
CA VAL A 622 25.32 -6.85 -5.34
C VAL A 622 25.21 -6.23 -3.96
N VAL A 623 24.03 -6.37 -3.35
CA VAL A 623 23.78 -6.07 -1.93
C VAL A 623 23.38 -7.36 -1.22
N LYS A 624 24.00 -7.59 -0.06
CA LYS A 624 23.66 -8.72 0.81
C LYS A 624 23.21 -8.20 2.15
N MET A 625 22.12 -8.78 2.64
CA MET A 625 21.64 -8.51 3.98
C MET A 625 21.22 -9.79 4.69
N GLU A 626 21.47 -9.80 5.99
CA GLU A 626 21.06 -10.87 6.88
C GLU A 626 20.06 -10.35 7.90
N TYR A 627 19.09 -11.20 8.24
CA TYR A 627 18.22 -11.01 9.39
C TYR A 627 17.90 -12.37 10.03
N THR A 628 17.59 -12.35 11.32
CA THR A 628 17.38 -13.58 12.10
C THR A 628 15.91 -13.74 12.49
N ILE A 629 15.40 -14.97 12.41
CA ILE A 629 14.07 -15.33 12.88
C ILE A 629 14.13 -16.46 13.92
N ARG A 630 13.15 -16.51 14.83
CA ARG A 630 12.89 -17.65 15.71
C ARG A 630 11.55 -18.30 15.33
N LEU A 631 11.53 -19.63 15.25
CA LEU A 631 10.33 -20.40 14.95
C LEU A 631 9.55 -20.69 16.24
N ASN A 632 8.35 -20.13 16.43
CA ASN A 632 7.60 -20.29 17.69
C ASN A 632 6.39 -21.23 17.59
N ASN A 633 6.00 -21.65 16.39
CA ASN A 633 4.81 -22.45 16.17
C ASN A 633 5.14 -23.72 15.38
N VAL A 634 4.58 -24.84 15.84
CA VAL A 634 4.63 -26.14 15.15
C VAL A 634 3.58 -26.12 14.05
N GLY A 635 3.95 -26.57 12.86
CA GLY A 635 3.06 -26.53 11.70
C GLY A 635 3.80 -26.65 10.37
N ASP A 636 3.06 -26.39 9.31
CA ASP A 636 3.53 -26.31 7.94
C ASP A 636 2.97 -25.03 7.31
N PHE A 637 3.87 -24.11 6.97
CA PHE A 637 3.54 -22.72 6.65
C PHE A 637 3.91 -22.37 5.21
N ALA A 638 2.96 -21.84 4.45
CA ALA A 638 3.22 -21.25 3.15
C ALA A 638 3.94 -19.90 3.24
N LEU A 639 4.68 -19.58 2.19
CA LEU A 639 5.38 -18.30 2.04
C LEU A 639 5.15 -17.79 0.62
N PRO A 640 4.62 -16.56 0.44
CA PRO A 640 4.66 -15.87 -0.84
C PRO A 640 6.11 -15.68 -1.31
N PRO A 641 6.34 -15.32 -2.58
CA PRO A 641 7.68 -15.02 -3.08
C PRO A 641 8.36 -13.88 -2.29
N SER A 642 9.68 -13.99 -2.13
CA SER A 642 10.50 -12.86 -1.71
C SER A 642 10.64 -11.91 -2.90
N ARG A 643 10.52 -10.61 -2.69
CA ARG A 643 10.45 -9.62 -3.77
C ARG A 643 11.37 -8.44 -3.50
N VAL A 644 12.05 -7.97 -4.54
CA VAL A 644 12.73 -6.67 -4.57
C VAL A 644 12.12 -5.82 -5.68
N GLU A 645 11.81 -4.56 -5.41
CA GLU A 645 11.23 -3.66 -6.41
C GLU A 645 11.55 -2.19 -6.17
N ALA A 646 11.71 -1.42 -7.25
CA ALA A 646 11.80 0.04 -7.20
C ALA A 646 10.38 0.64 -7.13
N MET A 647 10.09 1.41 -6.08
CA MET A 647 8.74 1.88 -5.76
C MET A 647 8.17 2.87 -6.80
N TYR A 648 9.05 3.63 -7.45
CA TYR A 648 8.72 4.64 -8.47
C TYR A 648 9.13 4.22 -9.90
N ALA A 649 9.67 3.01 -10.04
CA ALA A 649 9.92 2.35 -11.32
C ALA A 649 9.54 0.85 -11.22
N PRO A 650 8.25 0.53 -11.05
CA PRO A 650 7.79 -0.79 -10.62
C PRO A 650 8.01 -1.91 -11.65
N GLU A 651 8.33 -1.57 -12.90
CA GLU A 651 8.82 -2.54 -13.89
C GLU A 651 10.20 -3.09 -13.55
N MET A 652 10.94 -2.41 -12.67
CA MET A 652 12.22 -2.86 -12.13
C MET A 652 11.99 -3.65 -10.84
N PHE A 653 11.86 -4.97 -10.96
CA PHE A 653 11.65 -5.89 -9.85
C PHE A 653 12.28 -7.28 -10.06
N GLY A 654 12.34 -8.06 -9.00
CA GLY A 654 12.75 -9.46 -9.03
C GLY A 654 12.06 -10.27 -7.95
N GLU A 655 11.78 -11.54 -8.23
CA GLU A 655 11.07 -12.42 -7.30
C GLU A 655 11.75 -13.77 -7.17
N TRP A 656 11.74 -14.30 -5.94
CA TRP A 656 12.25 -15.61 -5.59
C TRP A 656 11.15 -16.48 -4.99
N PRO A 657 10.86 -17.66 -5.55
CA PRO A 657 9.84 -18.54 -5.01
C PRO A 657 10.28 -19.14 -3.67
N ASN A 658 9.37 -19.18 -2.70
CA ASN A 658 9.65 -19.73 -1.38
C ASN A 658 8.99 -21.10 -1.20
N ALA A 659 9.75 -22.05 -0.67
CA ALA A 659 9.21 -23.33 -0.23
C ALA A 659 8.40 -23.17 1.06
N ARG A 660 7.47 -24.10 1.30
CA ARG A 660 6.80 -24.22 2.60
C ARG A 660 7.80 -24.54 3.71
N VAL A 661 7.54 -24.05 4.92
CA VAL A 661 8.38 -24.29 6.09
C VAL A 661 7.64 -25.20 7.07
N THR A 662 8.13 -26.43 7.20
CA THR A 662 7.62 -27.40 8.18
C THR A 662 8.41 -27.31 9.48
N VAL A 663 7.72 -27.10 10.59
CA VAL A 663 8.26 -26.94 11.95
C VAL A 663 7.67 -28.03 12.84
N GLY A 664 8.52 -28.91 13.37
CA GLY A 664 8.16 -29.96 14.32
C GLY A 664 8.08 -29.47 15.77
N ALA A 665 7.48 -30.28 16.64
CA ALA A 665 7.58 -30.08 18.08
C ALA A 665 9.01 -30.38 18.55
N ALA A 666 9.55 -29.55 19.43
CA ALA A 666 10.76 -29.89 20.17
C ALA A 666 10.45 -31.13 21.04
N LYS A 667 11.35 -32.13 21.01
CA LYS A 667 11.21 -33.36 21.80
C LYS A 667 11.50 -33.12 23.27
#